data_AF-A0A8S2CUH0-F1
#
_entry.id   AF-A0A8S2CUH0-F1
#
_cell.length_a   1.000
_cell.length_b   1.000
_cell.length_c   1.000
_cell.angle_alpha   90.00
_cell.angle_beta   90.00
_cell.angle_gamma   90.00
#
_symmetry.space_group_name_H-M   'P 1'
#
loop_
_entity.id
_entity.type
_entity.pdbx_description
1 polymer ?
#
loop_
_entity_poly.entity_id
_entity_poly.type
_entity_poly.pdbx_seq_one_letter_code
_entity_poly.pdbx_strand_id
1 'polypeptide(L)'
;MQTQTRTIESKFFAALSKRFDEGVGSFLESFESVAQKHDHRRQKIKKDEETESQKPAPEYRIAFSEKPIALTEDEYELLYIEVLYTIKHKIGITTSKHIGGENDLYMYAQEAFGITNTEHNRLLAKASEEKAPILILNIEIVEAKELEAKDANGFSDPYCMLGIVPEERKFVQNGGGSSDEEGGSTTTDGTAERKPGFMKRLKSFRKSTTRRREGREKGVPPVAGALRDKLPAKYIQTTDVKKATLNPIWMEKFRFNIASGKTETFHLDIWDHDDEFSVFEAARKLNQVHGFKGLNRYFKQIAQSARTNRADGSTVDDFLGSVNLKLNEIPSVGIDRWFQLEGRSENSKVRGQIHLCANLATREDRGIPEEDNWTDIKQHVELLQIFIDHEIIKFKGKPMDWNGELSRNAETILHQHAIQGDITMIQTHMCRWIAYSKKHLERTLTYKLLLTIIEQLENVWQPTSLSRDEIDMLREAFTLFINHCFKQLARHRELFPAANKIAVEKLEQLLTIISKLYNMEVFRYCCPFQNSLQHEVSTIIKSDEDTLHCASELCYVVIADAHAAVKYYNPIFETTVKLAYYHIAFKKIDAKLMDIILKALEEELGEQIHRPSEQLITEPDSADVIQFAAAAEQTGLSLFELYLSLHELVKYKIYVNETGRPNLKTSHYYVYFGAAMRKWLSIARNKVIYRIEKSVELDKPESITQFTKFTSSSLDVSNCCSQIAQFWRRLAWPDIVGSIPYLIKITEDMGQATVLYANLVEGKLQARGYYEAVSIFLYTQDLSVTINNIERVRESFKTLPIELSYDKLLVAAEKYHNINVVEENRRKIETIVATCSQEIAEKIYKILHKVVQIMENELKQHVFHMIEAPEAVQAQETMAPLIQYLDNNLLAFKDYMIRHNFTRLLEIVWTVILEQILVDVQTASSRPVSCYQRLLKSLDTSLIDFFHADDQGLPKDNLKNDKYKLVKRLVKYQSTDTCTLIKMYYQDKLQEQERTTTNDLGKIYCRAYYHTKEETLCIEVISCKNLKPCDSNGLSDPFVEIQLCPYYMFSNFSKQSTTIIKKTLNPVFNEKIEFRISKKECTAQGAVIQFIIMDHDLMWSNDFEGEAFMEIANLPGVKSELGDRGFEDLKEIEIPLTHPKVMRSRIIEILELRTSDKIAMDFVRKRREAENL
;
A
#
# COMPACT_ATOMS: atom_id res chain seq x y z
N MET A 1 0.10 29.86 -34.88
CA MET A 1 0.15 29.44 -33.47
C MET A 1 1.30 28.47 -33.17
N GLN A 2 1.34 27.21 -33.65
CA GLN A 2 2.42 26.26 -33.28
C GLN A 2 3.86 26.70 -33.65
N THR A 3 4.05 27.37 -34.79
CA THR A 3 5.36 27.91 -35.20
C THR A 3 5.77 29.13 -34.38
N GLN A 4 4.80 29.92 -33.88
CA GLN A 4 5.01 31.09 -33.03
C GLN A 4 5.34 30.67 -31.58
N THR A 5 4.72 29.61 -31.06
CA THR A 5 5.06 29.04 -29.74
C THR A 5 6.51 28.60 -29.70
N ARG A 6 7.03 27.97 -30.77
CA ARG A 6 8.43 27.55 -30.87
C ARG A 6 9.44 28.70 -30.92
N THR A 7 9.10 29.84 -31.53
CA THR A 7 9.98 31.02 -31.57
C THR A 7 10.03 31.75 -30.23
N ILE A 8 8.89 31.78 -29.50
CA ILE A 8 8.79 32.30 -28.14
C ILE A 8 9.61 31.43 -27.19
N GLU A 9 9.45 30.11 -27.25
CA GLU A 9 10.25 29.13 -26.50
C GLU A 9 11.75 29.27 -26.81
N SER A 10 12.14 29.38 -28.08
CA SER A 10 13.56 29.50 -28.46
C SER A 10 14.25 30.75 -27.90
N LYS A 11 13.62 31.93 -27.99
CA LYS A 11 14.20 33.17 -27.41
C LYS A 11 14.17 33.16 -25.88
N PHE A 12 13.15 32.55 -25.29
CA PHE A 12 13.03 32.31 -23.86
C PHE A 12 14.13 31.38 -23.33
N PHE A 13 14.35 30.24 -23.99
CA PHE A 13 15.43 29.31 -23.66
C PHE A 13 16.81 29.93 -23.87
N ALA A 14 17.00 30.82 -24.86
CA ALA A 14 18.26 31.53 -25.02
C ALA A 14 18.53 32.57 -23.91
N ALA A 15 17.50 33.31 -23.47
CA ALA A 15 17.61 34.28 -22.37
C ALA A 15 17.80 33.60 -21.00
N LEU A 16 17.13 32.46 -20.78
CA LEU A 16 17.38 31.57 -19.64
C LEU A 16 18.78 30.98 -19.70
N SER A 17 19.17 30.37 -20.82
CA SER A 17 20.49 29.72 -21.00
C SER A 17 21.65 30.68 -20.72
N LYS A 18 21.53 31.95 -21.12
CA LYS A 18 22.57 32.97 -20.86
C LYS A 18 22.68 33.37 -19.38
N ARG A 19 21.59 33.26 -18.61
CA ARG A 19 21.57 33.49 -17.13
C ARG A 19 21.92 32.22 -16.35
N PHE A 20 21.73 31.05 -16.96
CA PHE A 20 22.21 29.76 -16.46
C PHE A 20 23.75 29.69 -16.43
N ASP A 21 24.42 30.22 -17.46
CA ASP A 21 25.88 30.33 -17.51
C ASP A 21 26.47 31.26 -16.42
N GLU A 22 25.65 32.11 -15.78
CA GLU A 22 26.02 33.02 -14.68
C GLU A 22 25.71 32.45 -13.27
N GLY A 23 25.32 31.17 -13.15
CA GLY A 23 25.20 30.49 -11.85
C GLY A 23 23.91 30.74 -11.05
N VAL A 24 22.90 31.39 -11.65
CA VAL A 24 21.67 31.85 -10.96
C VAL A 24 20.57 30.77 -10.87
N GLY A 25 20.68 29.65 -11.60
CA GLY A 25 19.61 28.64 -11.76
C GLY A 25 19.69 27.36 -10.93
N SER A 26 20.87 26.94 -10.46
CA SER A 26 21.11 25.51 -10.19
C SER A 26 20.34 24.90 -9.02
N PHE A 27 20.08 25.62 -7.93
CA PHE A 27 19.68 24.97 -6.67
C PHE A 27 18.37 24.18 -6.75
N LEU A 28 17.25 24.81 -7.13
CA LEU A 28 15.94 24.13 -7.21
C LEU A 28 15.89 23.08 -8.33
N GLU A 29 16.69 23.28 -9.39
CA GLU A 29 16.79 22.37 -10.53
C GLU A 29 17.67 21.15 -10.24
N SER A 30 18.68 21.29 -9.37
CA SER A 30 19.47 20.18 -8.85
C SER A 30 18.61 19.16 -8.10
N PHE A 31 17.56 19.59 -7.39
CA PHE A 31 16.60 18.66 -6.76
C PHE A 31 15.72 17.95 -7.77
N GLU A 32 15.35 18.62 -8.86
CA GLU A 32 14.65 17.96 -9.96
C GLU A 32 15.54 16.91 -10.63
N SER A 33 16.83 17.20 -10.80
CA SER A 33 17.84 16.24 -11.26
C SER A 33 17.98 15.04 -10.30
N VAL A 34 18.03 15.27 -8.98
CA VAL A 34 18.04 14.19 -7.97
C VAL A 34 16.79 13.33 -8.05
N ALA A 35 15.61 13.93 -8.21
CA ALA A 35 14.35 13.20 -8.37
C ALA A 35 14.32 12.40 -9.69
N GLN A 36 14.82 12.97 -10.80
CA GLN A 36 14.96 12.24 -12.06
C GLN A 36 15.95 11.07 -11.91
N LYS A 37 17.09 11.26 -11.25
CA LYS A 37 18.06 10.20 -10.94
C LYS A 37 17.42 9.07 -10.13
N HIS A 38 16.58 9.40 -9.15
CA HIS A 38 15.79 8.45 -8.38
C HIS A 38 14.83 7.64 -9.26
N ASP A 39 14.11 8.28 -10.18
CA ASP A 39 13.22 7.60 -11.13
C ASP A 39 13.97 6.69 -12.11
N HIS A 40 15.14 7.13 -12.60
CA HIS A 40 16.01 6.30 -13.44
C HIS A 40 16.51 5.05 -12.69
N ARG A 41 16.91 5.18 -11.42
CA ARG A 41 17.29 4.03 -10.59
C ARG A 41 16.15 3.03 -10.43
N ARG A 42 14.91 3.50 -10.28
CA ARG A 42 13.72 2.63 -10.22
C ARG A 42 13.48 1.87 -11.51
N GLN A 43 13.69 2.50 -12.66
CA GLN A 43 13.63 1.82 -13.96
C GLN A 43 14.78 0.83 -14.14
N LYS A 44 15.97 1.17 -13.64
CA LYS A 44 17.15 0.29 -13.68
C LYS A 44 16.93 -1.01 -12.91
N ILE A 45 16.34 -0.98 -11.71
CA ILE A 45 16.01 -2.19 -10.93
C ILE A 45 15.17 -3.18 -11.77
N LYS A 46 14.15 -2.69 -12.49
CA LYS A 46 13.33 -3.53 -13.37
C LYS A 46 14.12 -4.14 -14.53
N LYS A 47 15.07 -3.39 -15.08
CA LYS A 47 15.91 -3.85 -16.20
C LYS A 47 16.98 -4.84 -15.76
N ASP A 48 17.55 -4.64 -14.57
CA ASP A 48 18.53 -5.55 -13.99
C ASP A 48 17.87 -6.91 -13.66
N GLU A 49 16.61 -6.93 -13.22
CA GLU A 49 15.80 -8.16 -13.07
C GLU A 49 15.63 -8.93 -14.39
N GLU A 50 15.30 -8.25 -15.48
CA GLU A 50 15.18 -8.87 -16.80
C GLU A 50 16.50 -9.49 -17.27
N THR A 51 17.61 -8.81 -16.99
CA THR A 51 18.95 -9.28 -17.37
C THR A 51 19.38 -10.49 -16.53
N GLU A 52 19.07 -10.48 -15.24
CA GLU A 52 19.40 -11.57 -14.32
C GLU A 52 18.57 -12.84 -14.58
N SER A 53 17.36 -12.70 -15.11
CA SER A 53 16.52 -13.83 -15.55
C SER A 53 17.11 -14.63 -16.71
N GLN A 54 18.00 -14.00 -17.49
CA GLN A 54 18.67 -14.64 -18.64
C GLN A 54 19.99 -15.32 -18.26
N LYS A 55 20.49 -15.12 -17.03
CA LYS A 55 21.74 -15.75 -16.57
C LYS A 55 21.51 -17.22 -16.21
N PRO A 56 22.45 -18.12 -16.52
CA PRO A 56 22.37 -19.52 -16.09
C PRO A 56 22.35 -19.62 -14.56
N ALA A 57 21.62 -20.62 -14.04
CA ALA A 57 21.54 -20.86 -12.59
C ALA A 57 22.95 -21.15 -12.03
N PRO A 58 23.37 -20.51 -10.93
CA PRO A 58 24.70 -20.75 -10.40
C PRO A 58 24.90 -22.23 -10.00
N GLU A 59 26.10 -22.76 -10.21
CA GLU A 59 26.41 -24.15 -9.85
C GLU A 59 26.77 -24.23 -8.36
N TYR A 60 25.93 -24.91 -7.58
CA TYR A 60 26.05 -24.99 -6.13
C TYR A 60 26.77 -26.26 -5.71
N ARG A 61 28.10 -26.22 -5.60
CA ARG A 61 28.85 -27.19 -4.80
C ARG A 61 29.16 -26.57 -3.45
N ILE A 62 28.33 -26.86 -2.45
CA ILE A 62 28.76 -26.66 -1.07
C ILE A 62 29.78 -27.76 -0.79
N ALA A 63 31.07 -27.42 -0.77
CA ALA A 63 32.12 -28.35 -0.39
C ALA A 63 31.85 -28.83 1.04
N PHE A 64 31.48 -30.10 1.21
CA PHE A 64 31.46 -30.73 2.52
C PHE A 64 32.89 -30.97 2.99
N SER A 65 33.18 -30.53 4.22
CA SER A 65 34.47 -30.77 4.91
C SER A 65 34.59 -32.20 5.44
N GLU A 66 33.49 -32.94 5.56
CA GLU A 66 33.51 -34.33 5.99
C GLU A 66 33.48 -35.20 4.74
N LYS A 67 34.64 -35.75 4.38
CA LYS A 67 34.71 -36.85 3.43
C LYS A 67 33.86 -37.99 4.00
N PRO A 68 33.00 -38.64 3.19
CA PRO A 68 32.40 -39.90 3.58
C PRO A 68 33.53 -40.83 4.07
N ILE A 69 33.26 -41.63 5.12
CA ILE A 69 34.19 -42.69 5.51
C ILE A 69 34.23 -43.65 4.33
N ALA A 70 35.22 -43.50 3.47
CA ALA A 70 35.43 -44.39 2.35
C ALA A 70 35.74 -45.78 2.91
N LEU A 71 35.13 -46.80 2.32
CA LEU A 71 35.46 -48.20 2.61
C LEU A 71 36.98 -48.36 2.56
N THR A 72 37.53 -49.07 3.55
CA THR A 72 38.92 -49.50 3.47
C THR A 72 39.10 -50.44 2.28
N GLU A 73 40.33 -50.55 1.76
CA GLU A 73 40.63 -51.43 0.63
C GLU A 73 40.22 -52.89 0.90
N ASP A 74 40.40 -53.34 2.16
CA ASP A 74 39.97 -54.66 2.63
C ASP A 74 38.43 -54.81 2.66
N GLU A 75 37.69 -53.81 3.14
CA GLU A 75 36.21 -53.83 3.16
C GLU A 75 35.63 -53.81 1.74
N TYR A 76 36.28 -53.09 0.81
CA TYR A 76 35.90 -53.03 -0.60
C TYR A 76 36.12 -54.37 -1.31
N GLU A 77 37.26 -55.05 -1.05
CA GLU A 77 37.50 -56.41 -1.54
C GLU A 77 36.46 -57.40 -1.01
N LEU A 78 36.17 -57.36 0.29
CA LEU A 78 35.17 -58.24 0.92
C LEU A 78 33.76 -58.02 0.35
N LEU A 79 33.36 -56.76 0.13
CA LEU A 79 32.07 -56.43 -0.47
C LEU A 79 31.96 -56.94 -1.92
N TYR A 80 33.07 -56.90 -2.68
CA TYR A 80 33.08 -57.45 -4.03
C TYR A 80 33.02 -58.98 -4.03
N ILE A 81 33.73 -59.65 -3.12
CA ILE A 81 33.62 -61.11 -2.91
C ILE A 81 32.18 -61.50 -2.62
N GLU A 82 31.48 -60.73 -1.77
CA GLU A 82 30.07 -60.95 -1.44
C GLU A 82 29.17 -60.85 -2.69
N VAL A 83 29.42 -59.89 -3.58
CA VAL A 83 28.68 -59.79 -4.86
C VAL A 83 28.93 -61.01 -5.74
N LEU A 84 30.18 -61.46 -5.86
CA LEU A 84 30.52 -62.65 -6.65
C LEU A 84 29.86 -63.90 -6.06
N TYR A 85 29.85 -64.02 -4.73
CA TYR A 85 29.17 -65.08 -3.99
C TYR A 85 27.66 -65.06 -4.25
N THR A 86 27.03 -63.87 -4.16
CA THR A 86 25.61 -63.64 -4.47
C THR A 86 25.24 -64.07 -5.89
N ILE A 87 26.07 -63.73 -6.88
CA ILE A 87 25.84 -64.08 -8.30
C ILE A 87 25.99 -65.59 -8.53
N LYS A 88 26.95 -66.22 -7.88
CA LYS A 88 27.20 -67.67 -7.98
C LYS A 88 26.09 -68.50 -7.34
N HIS A 89 25.55 -68.03 -6.21
CA HIS A 89 24.58 -68.76 -5.40
C HIS A 89 23.15 -68.25 -5.53
N LYS A 90 22.79 -67.69 -6.70
CA LYS A 90 21.43 -67.19 -6.99
C LYS A 90 20.33 -68.18 -6.59
N ILE A 91 19.29 -67.66 -5.96
CA ILE A 91 18.14 -68.43 -5.46
C ILE A 91 16.84 -68.04 -6.17
N GLY A 92 15.94 -69.02 -6.29
CA GLY A 92 14.64 -68.91 -6.95
C GLY A 92 14.69 -68.81 -8.48
N ILE A 93 13.52 -68.97 -9.12
CA ILE A 93 13.40 -68.78 -10.58
C ILE A 93 13.51 -67.30 -10.91
N THR A 94 14.43 -66.97 -11.81
CA THR A 94 14.58 -65.62 -12.36
C THR A 94 13.30 -65.20 -13.09
N THR A 95 12.68 -64.11 -12.64
CA THR A 95 11.49 -63.52 -13.29
C THR A 95 11.88 -62.69 -14.52
N SER A 96 10.91 -62.33 -15.36
CA SER A 96 11.13 -61.53 -16.58
C SER A 96 11.75 -60.14 -16.35
N LYS A 97 11.75 -59.66 -15.10
CA LYS A 97 12.39 -58.39 -14.69
C LYS A 97 13.88 -58.54 -14.40
N HIS A 98 14.39 -59.76 -14.19
CA HIS A 98 15.76 -60.03 -13.76
C HIS A 98 16.53 -60.85 -14.81
N ILE A 99 17.86 -60.81 -14.75
CA ILE A 99 18.73 -61.44 -15.77
C ILE A 99 19.18 -62.83 -15.33
N GLY A 100 19.00 -63.82 -16.20
CA GLY A 100 19.34 -65.22 -15.94
C GLY A 100 20.83 -65.53 -16.09
N GLY A 101 21.52 -64.87 -17.03
CA GLY A 101 22.93 -65.10 -17.33
C GLY A 101 23.87 -64.58 -16.23
N GLU A 102 24.76 -65.43 -15.73
CA GLU A 102 25.75 -65.05 -14.70
C GLU A 102 26.87 -64.15 -15.26
N ASN A 103 27.26 -64.38 -16.51
CA ASN A 103 28.36 -63.64 -17.13
C ASN A 103 28.10 -62.13 -17.24
N ASP A 104 26.86 -61.73 -17.59
CA ASP A 104 26.48 -60.33 -17.68
C ASP A 104 26.49 -59.64 -16.31
N LEU A 105 26.15 -60.38 -15.24
CA LEU A 105 26.19 -59.88 -13.87
C LEU A 105 27.63 -59.74 -13.37
N TYR A 106 28.52 -60.69 -13.69
CA TYR A 106 29.94 -60.59 -13.37
C TYR A 106 30.60 -59.41 -14.09
N MET A 107 30.31 -59.21 -15.38
CA MET A 107 30.84 -58.04 -16.11
C MET A 107 30.35 -56.73 -15.51
N TYR A 108 29.06 -56.62 -15.19
CA TYR A 108 28.53 -55.43 -14.55
C TYR A 108 29.17 -55.16 -13.18
N ALA A 109 29.27 -56.18 -12.32
CA ALA A 109 29.90 -56.05 -11.01
C ALA A 109 31.37 -55.60 -11.15
N GLN A 110 32.08 -56.19 -12.10
CA GLN A 110 33.48 -55.85 -12.38
C GLN A 110 33.63 -54.39 -12.84
N GLU A 111 32.79 -53.93 -13.77
CA GLU A 111 32.77 -52.55 -14.24
C GLU A 111 32.38 -51.56 -13.13
N ALA A 112 31.40 -51.92 -12.30
CA ALA A 112 30.92 -51.08 -11.19
C ALA A 112 31.97 -50.90 -10.09
N PHE A 113 32.69 -51.95 -9.75
CA PHE A 113 33.74 -51.90 -8.73
C PHE A 113 35.11 -51.44 -9.28
N GLY A 114 35.27 -51.31 -10.60
CA GLY A 114 36.54 -50.92 -11.22
C GLY A 114 37.64 -51.97 -11.11
N ILE A 115 37.28 -53.26 -11.07
CA ILE A 115 38.21 -54.37 -10.81
C ILE A 115 38.83 -54.87 -12.12
N THR A 116 40.15 -55.11 -12.13
CA THR A 116 40.86 -55.65 -13.31
C THR A 116 40.50 -57.12 -13.56
N ASN A 117 40.63 -57.62 -14.80
CA ASN A 117 40.34 -59.04 -15.12
C ASN A 117 41.17 -60.02 -14.27
N THR A 118 42.44 -59.70 -14.01
CA THR A 118 43.33 -60.54 -13.18
C THR A 118 42.83 -60.61 -11.74
N GLU A 119 42.36 -59.50 -11.21
CA GLU A 119 41.88 -59.40 -9.84
C GLU A 119 40.49 -60.02 -9.70
N HIS A 120 39.60 -59.81 -10.67
CA HIS A 120 38.29 -60.47 -10.73
C HIS A 120 38.44 -61.99 -10.67
N ASN A 121 39.34 -62.59 -11.47
CA ASN A 121 39.55 -64.04 -11.45
C ASN A 121 40.08 -64.54 -10.10
N ARG A 122 40.96 -63.78 -9.44
CA ARG A 122 41.47 -64.10 -8.10
C ARG A 122 40.35 -64.09 -7.06
N LEU A 123 39.53 -63.04 -7.07
CA LEU A 123 38.44 -62.86 -6.10
C LEU A 123 37.27 -63.81 -6.39
N LEU A 124 37.00 -64.13 -7.65
CA LEU A 124 36.01 -65.13 -8.05
C LEU A 124 36.41 -66.54 -7.62
N ALA A 125 37.71 -66.87 -7.68
CA ALA A 125 38.22 -68.12 -7.12
C ALA A 125 38.02 -68.17 -5.60
N LYS A 126 38.33 -67.08 -4.89
CA LYS A 126 38.13 -66.96 -3.44
C LYS A 126 36.65 -67.09 -3.04
N ALA A 127 35.75 -66.35 -3.71
CA ALA A 127 34.31 -66.50 -3.54
C ALA A 127 33.82 -67.92 -3.88
N SER A 128 34.50 -68.59 -4.82
CA SER A 128 34.14 -69.93 -5.25
C SER A 128 34.58 -71.05 -4.30
N GLU A 129 35.60 -70.80 -3.49
CA GLU A 129 36.09 -71.69 -2.44
C GLU A 129 35.21 -71.64 -1.17
N GLU A 130 34.37 -70.61 -1.04
CA GLU A 130 33.41 -70.50 0.05
C GLU A 130 32.33 -71.58 -0.02
N LYS A 131 31.83 -72.01 1.16
CA LYS A 131 30.79 -73.03 1.24
C LYS A 131 29.48 -72.47 0.69
N ALA A 132 28.74 -73.31 -0.03
CA ALA A 132 27.40 -72.96 -0.49
C ALA A 132 26.48 -72.64 0.71
N PRO A 133 25.58 -71.65 0.56
CA PRO A 133 24.74 -71.22 1.67
C PRO A 133 23.66 -72.26 1.99
N ILE A 134 23.19 -72.26 3.24
CA ILE A 134 22.02 -73.05 3.64
C ILE A 134 20.79 -72.33 3.12
N LEU A 135 19.96 -73.02 2.35
CA LEU A 135 18.69 -72.48 1.86
C LEU A 135 17.64 -72.49 2.96
N ILE A 136 16.92 -71.38 3.12
CA ILE A 136 15.82 -71.23 4.06
C ILE A 136 14.54 -70.94 3.26
N LEU A 137 13.46 -71.64 3.60
CA LEU A 137 12.11 -71.33 3.14
C LEU A 137 11.37 -70.64 4.28
N ASN A 138 10.95 -69.40 4.08
CA ASN A 138 9.97 -68.79 4.98
C ASN A 138 8.57 -68.95 4.38
N ILE A 139 7.65 -69.46 5.19
CA ILE A 139 6.23 -69.62 4.86
C ILE A 139 5.41 -68.81 5.85
N GLU A 140 4.51 -67.97 5.35
CA GLU A 140 3.47 -67.33 6.13
C GLU A 140 2.11 -67.91 5.72
N ILE A 141 1.39 -68.43 6.72
CA ILE A 141 0.03 -68.91 6.57
C ILE A 141 -0.89 -67.77 6.95
N VAL A 142 -1.52 -67.16 5.95
CA VAL A 142 -2.33 -65.96 6.13
C VAL A 142 -3.74 -66.34 6.57
N GLU A 143 -4.50 -66.97 5.66
CA GLU A 143 -5.89 -67.33 5.88
C GLU A 143 -6.34 -68.47 4.95
N ALA A 144 -7.45 -69.13 5.27
CA ALA A 144 -8.17 -69.99 4.35
C ALA A 144 -9.63 -69.57 4.24
N LYS A 145 -10.32 -70.00 3.18
CA LYS A 145 -11.74 -69.71 2.97
C LYS A 145 -12.48 -70.85 2.31
N GLU A 146 -13.79 -70.89 2.53
CA GLU A 146 -14.71 -71.91 2.01
C GLU A 146 -14.31 -73.35 2.36
N LEU A 147 -13.78 -73.56 3.57
CA LEU A 147 -13.52 -74.90 4.07
C LEU A 147 -14.84 -75.68 4.24
N GLU A 148 -14.74 -77.00 4.21
CA GLU A 148 -15.89 -77.89 4.41
C GLU A 148 -16.21 -78.01 5.90
N ALA A 149 -17.47 -77.83 6.29
CA ALA A 149 -17.91 -78.06 7.66
C ALA A 149 -17.92 -79.56 7.98
N LYS A 150 -17.19 -79.97 9.03
CA LYS A 150 -17.19 -81.36 9.51
C LYS A 150 -17.89 -81.52 10.85
N ASP A 151 -17.99 -80.45 11.65
CA ASP A 151 -18.69 -80.46 12.91
C ASP A 151 -20.22 -80.44 12.75
N ALA A 152 -20.91 -81.03 13.73
CA ALA A 152 -22.37 -80.98 13.83
C ALA A 152 -22.93 -79.54 13.97
N ASN A 153 -22.08 -78.57 14.35
CA ASN A 153 -22.43 -77.14 14.47
C ASN A 153 -22.48 -76.41 13.11
N GLY A 154 -22.13 -77.08 12.00
CA GLY A 154 -22.09 -76.49 10.66
C GLY A 154 -20.80 -75.69 10.35
N PHE A 155 -19.77 -75.83 11.18
CA PHE A 155 -18.44 -75.23 11.05
C PHE A 155 -17.34 -76.32 11.16
N SER A 156 -16.10 -75.87 11.35
CA SER A 156 -14.91 -76.65 11.65
C SER A 156 -14.00 -75.83 12.58
N ASP A 157 -13.10 -76.48 13.29
CA ASP A 157 -11.99 -75.97 14.10
C ASP A 157 -10.62 -76.15 13.36
N PRO A 158 -10.38 -75.47 12.21
CA PRO A 158 -9.23 -75.74 11.36
C PRO A 158 -7.86 -75.38 11.97
N TYR A 159 -6.85 -76.21 11.70
CA TYR A 159 -5.43 -75.93 11.88
C TYR A 159 -4.58 -76.57 10.77
N CYS A 160 -3.37 -76.03 10.54
CA CYS A 160 -2.46 -76.52 9.50
C CYS A 160 -1.31 -77.33 10.11
N MET A 161 -0.88 -78.38 9.42
CA MET A 161 0.38 -79.09 9.65
C MET A 161 1.27 -78.98 8.41
N LEU A 162 2.52 -78.59 8.59
CA LEU A 162 3.41 -78.26 7.48
C LEU A 162 4.82 -78.85 7.65
N GLY A 163 5.46 -79.20 6.52
CA GLY A 163 6.83 -79.74 6.50
C GLY A 163 7.42 -79.89 5.09
N ILE A 164 8.70 -80.28 5.01
CA ILE A 164 9.42 -80.48 3.73
C ILE A 164 9.53 -81.98 3.39
N VAL A 165 9.22 -82.32 2.13
CA VAL A 165 9.25 -83.67 1.57
C VAL A 165 10.28 -83.79 0.44
N PRO A 166 11.32 -84.66 0.55
CA PRO A 166 12.25 -84.94 -0.55
C PRO A 166 11.64 -85.85 -1.64
N GLU A 167 11.97 -85.63 -2.92
CA GLU A 167 11.51 -86.39 -4.10
C GLU A 167 12.44 -87.60 -4.42
N GLU A 168 11.87 -88.78 -4.74
CA GLU A 168 12.60 -90.04 -4.98
C GLU A 168 13.40 -90.06 -6.30
N ARG A 169 14.71 -90.41 -6.26
CA ARG A 169 15.45 -90.86 -7.46
C ARG A 169 15.16 -92.34 -7.74
N LYS A 170 14.57 -92.65 -8.90
CA LYS A 170 14.41 -94.03 -9.40
C LYS A 170 15.78 -94.59 -9.81
N PHE A 171 16.29 -95.61 -9.11
CA PHE A 171 17.44 -96.40 -9.54
C PHE A 171 16.99 -97.50 -10.53
N VAL A 172 17.60 -97.52 -11.71
CA VAL A 172 17.52 -98.62 -12.68
C VAL A 172 18.55 -99.69 -12.29
N GLN A 173 18.13 -100.96 -12.30
CA GLN A 173 18.98 -102.12 -12.03
C GLN A 173 19.67 -102.64 -13.31
N ASN A 174 20.83 -103.26 -13.05
CA ASN A 174 21.59 -104.26 -13.81
C ASN A 174 22.68 -103.81 -14.79
N GLY A 175 23.91 -104.26 -14.50
CA GLY A 175 24.64 -105.13 -15.43
C GLY A 175 26.12 -104.85 -15.65
N GLY A 176 26.99 -105.43 -14.80
CA GLY A 176 28.20 -106.21 -15.20
C GLY A 176 29.44 -105.54 -15.82
N GLY A 177 30.57 -105.67 -15.11
CA GLY A 177 31.95 -105.90 -15.62
C GLY A 177 32.63 -104.76 -16.38
N SER A 178 33.95 -104.56 -16.37
CA SER A 178 35.11 -105.20 -15.76
C SER A 178 36.33 -104.33 -16.11
N SER A 179 37.38 -104.38 -15.27
CA SER A 179 38.81 -104.29 -15.67
C SER A 179 39.30 -102.88 -16.10
N ASP A 180 40.52 -102.39 -15.90
CA ASP A 180 41.84 -102.88 -15.49
C ASP A 180 42.65 -101.64 -15.01
N GLU A 181 43.43 -101.76 -13.94
CA GLU A 181 44.91 -101.79 -13.94
C GLU A 181 45.62 -100.42 -13.91
N GLU A 182 46.52 -100.38 -12.93
CA GLU A 182 47.89 -99.89 -13.01
C GLU A 182 48.19 -98.43 -13.37
N GLY A 183 48.96 -97.83 -12.45
CA GLY A 183 50.35 -97.62 -12.82
C GLY A 183 50.90 -96.22 -12.57
N GLY A 184 51.73 -96.12 -11.54
CA GLY A 184 53.03 -95.45 -11.57
C GLY A 184 53.03 -93.93 -11.75
N SER A 185 53.31 -93.15 -10.71
CA SER A 185 54.67 -92.93 -10.15
C SER A 185 55.68 -92.42 -11.18
N THR A 186 56.19 -91.22 -10.96
CA THR A 186 57.63 -90.90 -10.70
C THR A 186 57.83 -89.38 -10.83
N THR A 187 58.03 -88.65 -9.73
CA THR A 187 59.32 -88.34 -9.06
C THR A 187 60.31 -87.56 -9.93
N THR A 188 60.72 -86.38 -9.47
CA THR A 188 62.05 -86.10 -8.90
C THR A 188 62.06 -84.63 -8.43
N ASP A 189 62.22 -84.39 -7.12
CA ASP A 189 63.48 -84.07 -6.42
C ASP A 189 64.04 -82.70 -6.85
N GLY A 190 64.09 -81.69 -5.98
CA GLY A 190 65.01 -81.56 -4.83
C GLY A 190 66.05 -80.49 -5.23
N THR A 191 66.44 -79.47 -4.48
CA THR A 191 66.83 -79.30 -3.06
C THR A 191 67.02 -77.78 -2.83
N ALA A 192 66.41 -77.13 -1.84
CA ALA A 192 66.80 -76.97 -0.43
C ALA A 192 67.93 -75.93 -0.15
N GLU A 193 67.65 -74.93 0.69
CA GLU A 193 68.48 -74.58 1.87
C GLU A 193 67.78 -73.67 2.92
N ARG A 194 67.65 -74.23 4.14
CA ARG A 194 67.85 -73.70 5.52
C ARG A 194 67.09 -72.45 6.08
N LYS A 195 66.12 -72.75 6.97
CA LYS A 195 65.93 -72.41 8.44
C LYS A 195 66.20 -70.98 8.98
N PRO A 196 65.66 -70.57 10.18
CA PRO A 196 64.90 -71.33 11.19
C PRO A 196 63.57 -70.68 11.64
N GLY A 197 62.78 -71.45 12.40
CA GLY A 197 61.51 -71.01 12.98
C GLY A 197 61.64 -70.12 14.21
N PHE A 198 60.62 -69.29 14.41
CA PHE A 198 60.23 -68.79 15.74
C PHE A 198 58.70 -68.67 15.80
N MET A 199 58.12 -69.34 16.78
CA MET A 199 56.71 -69.29 17.12
C MET A 199 56.41 -67.98 17.87
N LYS A 200 55.44 -67.18 17.42
CA LYS A 200 54.68 -66.27 18.29
C LYS A 200 53.34 -65.84 17.66
N ARG A 201 52.28 -66.13 18.41
CA ARG A 201 50.90 -65.61 18.32
C ARG A 201 50.82 -64.10 18.01
N LEU A 202 49.94 -63.73 17.09
CA LEU A 202 49.14 -62.49 17.11
C LEU A 202 47.68 -62.92 16.93
N LYS A 203 46.83 -62.92 17.96
CA LYS A 203 46.12 -61.78 18.59
C LYS A 203 45.28 -60.94 17.62
N SER A 204 44.01 -61.29 17.61
CA SER A 204 42.80 -60.45 17.49
C SER A 204 42.93 -58.99 17.95
N PHE A 205 42.31 -58.08 17.19
CA PHE A 205 41.74 -56.77 17.59
C PHE A 205 40.65 -56.42 16.53
N ARG A 206 39.50 -55.75 16.77
CA ARG A 206 39.02 -54.77 17.77
C ARG A 206 37.46 -54.67 17.65
N LYS A 207 36.63 -54.83 18.70
CA LYS A 207 36.01 -53.88 19.68
C LYS A 207 34.90 -52.90 19.18
N SER A 208 33.71 -53.01 19.79
CA SER A 208 33.00 -51.97 20.59
C SER A 208 31.91 -52.62 21.49
N THR A 209 32.12 -52.74 22.82
CA THR A 209 31.49 -51.97 23.93
C THR A 209 29.96 -52.02 24.08
N THR A 210 29.46 -52.84 25.01
CA THR A 210 28.47 -52.45 26.06
C THR A 210 28.50 -53.42 27.25
N ARG A 211 28.07 -52.91 28.41
CA ARG A 211 28.33 -53.38 29.78
C ARG A 211 27.72 -54.75 30.16
N ARG A 212 28.44 -55.43 31.05
CA ARG A 212 28.07 -56.60 31.89
C ARG A 212 26.70 -56.48 32.56
N ARG A 213 25.91 -57.56 32.47
CA ARG A 213 25.11 -58.11 33.58
C ARG A 213 25.29 -59.63 33.57
N GLU A 214 25.82 -60.18 34.65
CA GLU A 214 26.09 -61.62 34.80
C GLU A 214 24.78 -62.38 35.01
N GLY A 215 24.56 -63.40 34.18
CA GLY A 215 23.50 -64.40 34.30
C GLY A 215 24.06 -65.74 33.82
N ARG A 216 24.02 -66.72 34.70
CA ARG A 216 24.69 -68.02 34.64
C ARG A 216 23.77 -69.01 33.93
N GLU A 217 24.12 -69.56 32.77
CA GLU A 217 23.49 -70.80 32.28
C GLU A 217 24.27 -71.57 31.21
N LYS A 218 23.86 -72.83 31.03
CA LYS A 218 24.66 -74.03 30.75
C LYS A 218 25.02 -74.23 29.27
N GLY A 219 26.20 -74.80 29.03
CA GLY A 219 26.68 -75.16 27.70
C GLY A 219 25.92 -76.32 27.03
N VAL A 220 25.82 -76.24 25.71
CA VAL A 220 25.39 -77.32 24.80
C VAL A 220 26.55 -77.56 23.80
N PRO A 221 26.96 -78.82 23.52
CA PRO A 221 28.09 -79.10 22.62
C PRO A 221 27.68 -79.11 21.13
N PRO A 222 28.65 -78.94 20.20
CA PRO A 222 28.40 -78.81 18.77
C PRO A 222 28.19 -80.17 18.09
N VAL A 223 27.21 -80.28 17.19
CA VAL A 223 26.97 -81.47 16.36
C VAL A 223 26.94 -81.05 14.89
N ALA A 224 28.12 -81.03 14.25
CA ALA A 224 28.26 -80.99 12.80
C ALA A 224 29.12 -82.19 12.38
N GLY A 225 28.46 -83.31 12.10
CA GLY A 225 29.15 -84.55 11.70
C GLY A 225 28.44 -85.84 12.07
N ALA A 226 27.11 -85.94 11.91
CA ALA A 226 26.37 -87.22 11.93
C ALA A 226 24.89 -87.03 11.57
N LEU A 227 24.59 -86.66 10.33
CA LEU A 227 23.20 -86.66 9.82
C LEU A 227 23.18 -87.43 8.50
N ARG A 228 23.51 -88.72 8.57
CA ARG A 228 23.34 -89.62 7.43
C ARG A 228 22.19 -90.63 7.56
N ASP A 229 21.47 -90.74 8.69
CA ASP A 229 20.47 -91.81 8.82
C ASP A 229 19.24 -91.58 9.73
N LYS A 230 18.93 -90.36 10.23
CA LYS A 230 17.74 -90.15 11.11
C LYS A 230 17.08 -88.77 10.95
N LEU A 231 15.79 -88.71 10.61
CA LEU A 231 14.94 -87.50 10.62
C LEU A 231 13.99 -87.53 11.83
N PRO A 232 14.14 -86.65 12.85
CA PRO A 232 13.22 -86.57 13.99
C PRO A 232 11.93 -85.78 13.66
N ALA A 233 10.86 -85.99 14.44
CA ALA A 233 9.56 -85.29 14.36
C ALA A 233 9.62 -83.74 14.45
N LYS A 234 10.80 -83.17 14.74
CA LYS A 234 11.08 -81.74 14.88
C LYS A 234 11.01 -80.92 13.57
N TYR A 235 10.77 -81.56 12.42
CA TYR A 235 10.68 -80.92 11.11
C TYR A 235 9.23 -80.68 10.64
N ILE A 236 8.23 -81.01 11.47
CA ILE A 236 6.83 -80.67 11.25
C ILE A 236 6.45 -79.54 12.20
N GLN A 237 5.88 -78.47 11.64
CA GLN A 237 5.36 -77.34 12.40
C GLN A 237 3.84 -77.29 12.22
N THR A 238 3.13 -76.68 13.16
CA THR A 238 1.66 -76.56 13.14
C THR A 238 1.24 -75.16 13.49
N THR A 239 0.10 -74.73 12.95
CA THR A 239 -0.53 -73.46 13.35
C THR A 239 -1.36 -73.61 14.61
N ASP A 240 -1.82 -72.49 15.17
CA ASP A 240 -2.88 -72.48 16.16
C ASP A 240 -4.21 -72.98 15.57
N VAL A 241 -5.03 -73.60 16.42
CA VAL A 241 -6.40 -74.02 16.08
C VAL A 241 -7.34 -72.82 16.10
N LYS A 242 -8.13 -72.62 15.03
CA LYS A 242 -9.15 -71.55 14.97
C LYS A 242 -10.53 -72.16 15.11
N LYS A 243 -11.21 -71.91 16.22
CA LYS A 243 -12.51 -72.54 16.52
C LYS A 243 -13.67 -72.00 15.67
N ALA A 244 -14.60 -72.88 15.32
CA ALA A 244 -15.90 -72.66 14.69
C ALA A 244 -15.85 -71.69 13.49
N THR A 245 -14.95 -71.94 12.53
CA THR A 245 -14.81 -71.12 11.33
C THR A 245 -14.48 -71.94 10.08
N LEU A 246 -15.15 -71.60 8.96
CA LEU A 246 -14.79 -72.10 7.63
C LEU A 246 -13.84 -71.15 6.88
N ASN A 247 -13.52 -70.00 7.49
CA ASN A 247 -12.64 -68.98 6.96
C ASN A 247 -11.60 -68.56 8.03
N PRO A 248 -10.69 -69.46 8.43
CA PRO A 248 -9.70 -69.17 9.47
C PRO A 248 -8.65 -68.17 9.01
N ILE A 249 -8.22 -67.30 9.94
CA ILE A 249 -7.08 -66.38 9.77
C ILE A 249 -6.01 -66.75 10.80
N TRP A 250 -4.81 -67.10 10.33
CA TRP A 250 -3.68 -67.51 11.18
C TRP A 250 -2.65 -66.39 11.34
N MET A 251 -2.17 -65.80 10.25
CA MET A 251 -1.05 -64.83 10.23
C MET A 251 0.22 -65.37 10.92
N GLU A 252 0.51 -66.66 10.72
CA GLU A 252 1.62 -67.37 11.39
C GLU A 252 2.77 -67.64 10.43
N LYS A 253 4.01 -67.43 10.90
CA LYS A 253 5.24 -67.54 10.10
C LYS A 253 6.10 -68.72 10.54
N PHE A 254 6.63 -69.44 9.56
CA PHE A 254 7.38 -70.68 9.74
C PHE A 254 8.66 -70.63 8.90
N ARG A 255 9.76 -71.18 9.44
CA ARG A 255 11.06 -71.24 8.76
C ARG A 255 11.55 -72.69 8.65
N PHE A 256 12.01 -73.07 7.47
CA PHE A 256 12.54 -74.41 7.20
C PHE A 256 13.92 -74.36 6.54
N ASN A 257 14.88 -75.10 7.07
CA ASN A 257 16.18 -75.31 6.44
C ASN A 257 16.06 -76.40 5.35
N ILE A 258 16.50 -76.07 4.13
CA ILE A 258 16.42 -76.91 2.93
C ILE A 258 17.83 -77.38 2.55
N ALA A 259 17.99 -78.62 2.08
CA ALA A 259 19.30 -79.17 1.76
C ALA A 259 19.82 -78.73 0.38
N SER A 260 18.98 -78.68 -0.65
CA SER A 260 19.41 -78.32 -2.00
C SER A 260 18.39 -77.51 -2.81
N GLY A 261 17.11 -77.49 -2.44
CA GLY A 261 16.02 -76.76 -3.12
C GLY A 261 15.60 -77.33 -4.48
N LYS A 262 16.33 -78.32 -5.02
CA LYS A 262 16.13 -78.84 -6.39
C LYS A 262 15.11 -79.98 -6.48
N THR A 263 14.95 -80.76 -5.42
CA THR A 263 14.15 -81.99 -5.39
C THR A 263 13.23 -82.07 -4.17
N GLU A 264 13.00 -80.96 -3.48
CA GLU A 264 12.24 -80.90 -2.24
C GLU A 264 10.89 -80.20 -2.52
N THR A 265 9.82 -80.66 -1.87
CA THR A 265 8.45 -80.13 -1.97
C THR A 265 7.98 -79.73 -0.58
N PHE A 266 7.49 -78.50 -0.43
CA PHE A 266 6.77 -78.08 0.76
C PHE A 266 5.36 -78.68 0.74
N HIS A 267 4.98 -79.35 1.83
CA HIS A 267 3.68 -79.98 2.00
C HIS A 267 2.96 -79.37 3.20
N LEU A 268 1.70 -79.00 3.00
CA LEU A 268 0.81 -78.48 4.03
C LEU A 268 -0.50 -79.26 3.98
N ASP A 269 -0.94 -79.77 5.13
CA ASP A 269 -2.26 -80.35 5.35
C ASP A 269 -3.09 -79.44 6.28
N ILE A 270 -4.38 -79.30 5.99
CA ILE A 270 -5.37 -78.63 6.85
C ILE A 270 -6.26 -79.70 7.47
N TRP A 271 -6.49 -79.58 8.77
CA TRP A 271 -7.24 -80.52 9.59
C TRP A 271 -8.25 -79.79 10.46
N ASP A 272 -9.38 -80.44 10.74
CA ASP A 272 -10.39 -80.02 11.70
C ASP A 272 -10.09 -80.61 13.08
N HIS A 273 -10.01 -79.81 14.14
CA HIS A 273 -9.61 -80.29 15.47
C HIS A 273 -10.78 -80.77 16.33
N ASP A 274 -10.75 -82.03 16.78
CA ASP A 274 -11.73 -82.59 17.71
C ASP A 274 -11.26 -82.50 19.19
N ASP A 275 -12.13 -82.03 20.11
CA ASP A 275 -11.84 -81.68 21.51
C ASP A 275 -11.29 -82.84 22.41
N GLU A 276 -11.21 -84.09 21.93
CA GLU A 276 -10.75 -85.24 22.75
C GLU A 276 -9.30 -85.69 22.46
N PHE A 277 -8.81 -85.73 21.21
CA PHE A 277 -7.46 -86.23 20.83
C PHE A 277 -6.95 -85.66 19.50
N SER A 278 -5.91 -84.82 19.52
CA SER A 278 -5.33 -84.25 18.27
C SER A 278 -4.35 -85.20 17.54
N VAL A 279 -4.39 -85.17 16.21
CA VAL A 279 -3.38 -85.75 15.29
C VAL A 279 -1.96 -85.25 15.62
N PHE A 280 -1.84 -84.04 16.15
CA PHE A 280 -0.58 -83.47 16.63
C PHE A 280 -0.01 -84.19 17.87
N GLU A 281 -0.86 -84.56 18.84
CA GLU A 281 -0.41 -85.33 20.02
C GLU A 281 0.04 -86.74 19.64
N ALA A 282 -0.60 -87.36 18.64
CA ALA A 282 -0.18 -88.63 18.06
C ALA A 282 1.19 -88.52 17.38
N ALA A 283 1.46 -87.42 16.67
CA ALA A 283 2.75 -87.14 16.04
C ALA A 283 3.88 -86.97 17.08
N ARG A 284 3.63 -86.39 18.26
CA ARG A 284 4.61 -86.30 19.37
C ARG A 284 4.95 -87.65 20.01
N LYS A 285 4.00 -88.60 20.05
CA LYS A 285 4.21 -89.94 20.63
C LYS A 285 4.95 -90.90 19.70
N LEU A 286 4.92 -90.66 18.38
CA LEU A 286 5.66 -91.40 17.36
C LEU A 286 7.16 -91.03 17.37
N ASN A 287 7.91 -91.59 18.32
CA ASN A 287 9.37 -91.50 18.30
C ASN A 287 9.94 -92.50 17.28
N GLN A 288 10.35 -91.97 16.11
CA GLN A 288 11.25 -92.56 15.09
C GLN A 288 10.57 -93.22 13.87
N VAL A 289 10.99 -92.80 12.67
CA VAL A 289 10.74 -93.50 11.40
C VAL A 289 12.09 -93.91 10.79
N HIS A 290 12.20 -95.17 10.35
CA HIS A 290 13.38 -95.69 9.66
C HIS A 290 13.26 -95.54 8.13
N GLY A 291 14.28 -94.96 7.51
CA GLY A 291 14.56 -95.03 6.07
C GLY A 291 13.99 -93.90 5.20
N PHE A 292 14.72 -93.59 4.13
CA PHE A 292 14.49 -92.52 3.14
C PHE A 292 13.14 -92.58 2.35
N LYS A 293 12.19 -93.45 2.74
CA LYS A 293 10.83 -93.58 2.15
C LYS A 293 9.73 -92.90 3.00
N GLY A 294 10.11 -91.96 3.87
CA GLY A 294 9.48 -91.81 5.17
C GLY A 294 8.45 -90.71 5.39
N LEU A 295 8.36 -89.61 4.62
CA LEU A 295 7.48 -88.49 5.01
C LEU A 295 6.02 -88.61 4.52
N ASN A 296 5.79 -88.97 3.24
CA ASN A 296 4.43 -89.34 2.77
C ASN A 296 3.89 -90.57 3.51
N ARG A 297 4.78 -91.47 3.94
CA ARG A 297 4.44 -92.60 4.81
C ARG A 297 4.22 -92.14 6.26
N TYR A 298 4.89 -91.10 6.74
CA TYR A 298 4.72 -90.52 8.08
C TYR A 298 3.43 -89.72 8.21
N PHE A 299 3.06 -88.84 7.27
CA PHE A 299 1.74 -88.19 7.27
C PHE A 299 0.61 -89.23 7.18
N LYS A 300 0.78 -90.27 6.34
CA LYS A 300 -0.14 -91.42 6.30
C LYS A 300 -0.12 -92.23 7.60
N GLN A 301 1.04 -92.44 8.22
CA GLN A 301 1.18 -93.20 9.48
C GLN A 301 0.68 -92.43 10.68
N ILE A 302 0.80 -91.10 10.75
CA ILE A 302 0.18 -90.26 11.79
C ILE A 302 -1.34 -90.34 11.64
N ALA A 303 -1.85 -90.13 10.42
CA ALA A 303 -3.27 -90.25 10.09
C ALA A 303 -3.81 -91.67 10.34
N GLN A 304 -2.96 -92.70 10.27
CA GLN A 304 -3.32 -94.10 10.52
C GLN A 304 -3.07 -94.54 11.96
N SER A 305 -2.11 -93.94 12.68
CA SER A 305 -1.83 -94.16 14.10
C SER A 305 -2.84 -93.46 15.01
N ALA A 306 -3.36 -92.32 14.57
CA ALA A 306 -4.55 -91.70 15.15
C ALA A 306 -5.76 -92.64 15.04
N ARG A 307 -5.82 -93.48 13.98
CA ARG A 307 -6.87 -94.49 13.80
C ARG A 307 -6.64 -95.82 14.54
N THR A 308 -5.39 -96.26 14.75
CA THR A 308 -5.11 -97.59 15.35
C THR A 308 -5.12 -97.60 16.88
N ASN A 309 -5.06 -96.45 17.55
CA ASN A 309 -5.24 -96.35 18.99
C ASN A 309 -6.70 -96.00 19.36
N ARG A 310 -7.68 -96.90 19.13
CA ARG A 310 -8.80 -97.17 20.06
C ARG A 310 -9.86 -98.17 19.57
N ALA A 311 -10.49 -98.80 20.58
CA ALA A 311 -11.57 -99.77 20.50
C ALA A 311 -12.97 -99.17 20.78
N ASP A 312 -13.09 -97.87 21.02
CA ASP A 312 -14.36 -97.16 21.22
C ASP A 312 -14.39 -95.93 20.31
N GLY A 313 -15.39 -95.84 19.43
CA GLY A 313 -15.39 -94.97 18.25
C GLY A 313 -15.62 -93.48 18.51
N SER A 314 -14.67 -92.78 19.14
CA SER A 314 -14.56 -91.32 19.07
C SER A 314 -13.69 -90.88 17.88
N THR A 315 -14.02 -89.70 17.32
CA THR A 315 -13.60 -89.19 16.01
C THR A 315 -12.16 -88.68 16.02
N VAL A 316 -11.53 -88.76 14.85
CA VAL A 316 -10.15 -88.29 14.57
C VAL A 316 -10.29 -86.97 13.82
N ASP A 317 -9.40 -86.01 14.09
CA ASP A 317 -9.32 -84.75 13.33
C ASP A 317 -9.58 -84.98 11.82
N ASP A 318 -10.58 -84.30 11.26
CA ASP A 318 -11.03 -84.54 9.89
C ASP A 318 -10.14 -83.81 8.88
N PHE A 319 -9.83 -84.46 7.75
CA PHE A 319 -8.98 -83.86 6.73
C PHE A 319 -9.78 -82.85 5.88
N LEU A 320 -9.32 -81.59 5.87
CA LEU A 320 -9.97 -80.49 5.17
C LEU A 320 -9.32 -80.16 3.83
N GLY A 321 -8.03 -80.48 3.61
CA GLY A 321 -7.35 -80.26 2.33
C GLY A 321 -5.84 -80.20 2.42
N SER A 322 -5.14 -80.20 1.28
CA SER A 322 -3.66 -80.12 1.24
C SER A 322 -3.13 -79.20 0.14
N VAL A 323 -1.90 -78.72 0.30
CA VAL A 323 -1.15 -77.94 -0.71
C VAL A 323 0.27 -78.47 -0.83
N ASN A 324 0.73 -78.62 -2.07
CA ASN A 324 2.09 -79.05 -2.41
C ASN A 324 2.80 -77.97 -3.24
N LEU A 325 3.93 -77.44 -2.76
CA LEU A 325 4.73 -76.45 -3.48
C LEU A 325 6.11 -77.02 -3.78
N LYS A 326 6.45 -77.20 -5.06
CA LYS A 326 7.80 -77.59 -5.46
C LYS A 326 8.75 -76.42 -5.24
N LEU A 327 9.83 -76.64 -4.50
CA LEU A 327 10.73 -75.55 -4.11
C LEU A 327 11.53 -75.00 -5.29
N ASN A 328 11.75 -75.80 -6.34
CA ASN A 328 12.40 -75.36 -7.58
C ASN A 328 11.52 -74.47 -8.47
N GLU A 329 10.22 -74.37 -8.18
CA GLU A 329 9.25 -73.55 -8.92
C GLU A 329 9.00 -72.18 -8.25
N ILE A 330 9.59 -71.94 -7.07
CA ILE A 330 9.42 -70.68 -6.34
C ILE A 330 10.20 -69.56 -7.04
N PRO A 331 9.55 -68.49 -7.49
CA PRO A 331 10.22 -67.33 -8.07
C PRO A 331 11.13 -66.63 -7.05
N SER A 332 12.19 -65.97 -7.53
CA SER A 332 13.09 -65.21 -6.65
C SER A 332 12.41 -64.07 -5.90
N VAL A 333 11.22 -63.62 -6.34
CA VAL A 333 10.40 -62.59 -5.66
C VAL A 333 9.47 -63.18 -4.59
N GLY A 334 9.46 -64.51 -4.43
CA GLY A 334 8.50 -65.22 -3.60
C GLY A 334 7.14 -65.43 -4.28
N ILE A 335 6.24 -66.06 -3.54
CA ILE A 335 4.85 -66.30 -3.92
C ILE A 335 3.98 -65.69 -2.84
N ASP A 336 2.94 -64.98 -3.25
CA ASP A 336 1.87 -64.46 -2.38
C ASP A 336 0.57 -64.64 -3.18
N ARG A 337 -0.17 -65.71 -2.91
CA ARG A 337 -1.43 -66.02 -3.62
C ARG A 337 -2.29 -67.05 -2.90
N TRP A 338 -3.53 -67.13 -3.36
CA TRP A 338 -4.46 -68.22 -3.03
C TRP A 338 -4.13 -69.50 -3.79
N PHE A 339 -4.10 -70.61 -3.05
CA PHE A 339 -3.94 -71.97 -3.54
C PHE A 339 -5.24 -72.74 -3.35
N GLN A 340 -5.66 -73.48 -4.38
CA GLN A 340 -6.79 -74.40 -4.27
C GLN A 340 -6.38 -75.63 -3.45
N LEU A 341 -7.25 -76.07 -2.56
CA LEU A 341 -6.99 -77.24 -1.73
C LEU A 341 -7.15 -78.53 -2.55
N GLU A 342 -6.16 -79.42 -2.43
CA GLU A 342 -6.12 -80.71 -3.09
C GLU A 342 -6.50 -81.85 -2.13
N GLY A 343 -7.23 -82.84 -2.64
CA GLY A 343 -7.53 -84.08 -1.94
C GLY A 343 -6.37 -85.07 -1.97
N ARG A 344 -6.26 -85.95 -0.96
CA ARG A 344 -5.18 -86.97 -0.86
C ARG A 344 -5.27 -88.12 -1.87
N SER A 345 -6.40 -88.27 -2.52
CA SER A 345 -6.67 -89.27 -3.56
C SER A 345 -7.79 -88.75 -4.46
N GLU A 346 -7.92 -89.30 -5.67
CA GLU A 346 -8.97 -88.92 -6.64
C GLU A 346 -10.41 -89.07 -6.09
N ASN A 347 -10.59 -89.85 -5.01
CA ASN A 347 -11.87 -90.06 -4.34
C ASN A 347 -12.16 -89.07 -3.19
N SER A 348 -11.21 -88.22 -2.83
CA SER A 348 -11.35 -87.25 -1.74
C SER A 348 -12.03 -85.97 -2.26
N LYS A 349 -13.28 -85.72 -1.85
CA LYS A 349 -13.94 -84.44 -2.13
C LYS A 349 -13.41 -83.41 -1.14
N VAL A 350 -12.68 -82.42 -1.64
CA VAL A 350 -12.13 -81.30 -0.86
C VAL A 350 -12.62 -80.01 -1.49
N ARG A 351 -12.96 -79.02 -0.66
CA ARG A 351 -13.38 -77.68 -1.07
C ARG A 351 -12.66 -76.63 -0.21
N GLY A 352 -12.33 -75.51 -0.84
CA GLY A 352 -11.74 -74.35 -0.17
C GLY A 352 -10.42 -73.93 -0.79
N GLN A 353 -9.92 -72.79 -0.34
CA GLN A 353 -8.64 -72.23 -0.75
C GLN A 353 -7.85 -71.77 0.48
N ILE A 354 -6.53 -71.75 0.36
CA ILE A 354 -5.62 -71.20 1.39
C ILE A 354 -4.69 -70.15 0.78
N HIS A 355 -4.53 -69.03 1.46
CA HIS A 355 -3.61 -67.96 1.12
C HIS A 355 -2.28 -68.18 1.82
N LEU A 356 -1.24 -68.39 1.03
CA LEU A 356 0.12 -68.64 1.51
C LEU A 356 1.09 -67.62 0.90
N CYS A 357 2.00 -67.12 1.74
CA CYS A 357 3.17 -66.39 1.29
C CYS A 357 4.41 -67.26 1.49
N ALA A 358 5.24 -67.42 0.45
CA ALA A 358 6.44 -68.25 0.48
C ALA A 358 7.61 -67.51 -0.16
N ASN A 359 8.73 -67.37 0.55
CA ASN A 359 9.96 -66.80 -0.01
C ASN A 359 11.19 -67.64 0.36
N LEU A 360 12.24 -67.50 -0.45
CA LEU A 360 13.52 -68.17 -0.25
C LEU A 360 14.52 -67.15 0.30
N ALA A 361 15.31 -67.58 1.28
CA ALA A 361 16.43 -66.85 1.83
C ALA A 361 17.63 -67.78 1.99
N THR A 362 18.78 -67.22 2.38
CA THR A 362 19.98 -68.01 2.69
C THR A 362 20.50 -67.74 4.08
N ARG A 363 21.31 -68.67 4.58
CA ARG A 363 22.08 -68.49 5.81
C ARG A 363 23.45 -69.11 5.69
N GLU A 364 24.46 -68.37 6.14
CA GLU A 364 25.82 -68.88 6.23
C GLU A 364 26.03 -69.69 7.52
N ASP A 365 26.76 -70.81 7.43
CA ASP A 365 27.13 -71.66 8.58
C ASP A 365 28.27 -71.03 9.40
N ARG A 366 28.05 -69.80 9.91
CA ARG A 366 29.05 -68.98 10.62
C ARG A 366 28.77 -68.78 12.12
N GLY A 367 27.76 -69.45 12.69
CA GLY A 367 27.47 -69.41 14.14
C GLY A 367 26.85 -68.11 14.66
N ILE A 368 26.25 -67.32 13.78
CA ILE A 368 25.54 -66.06 14.07
C ILE A 368 24.08 -66.41 14.49
N PRO A 369 23.44 -65.68 15.43
CA PRO A 369 22.03 -65.90 15.78
C PRO A 369 21.11 -65.87 14.56
N GLU A 370 20.07 -66.72 14.53
CA GLU A 370 19.19 -66.93 13.36
C GLU A 370 18.35 -65.69 12.93
N GLU A 371 18.46 -64.56 13.62
CA GLU A 371 17.58 -63.39 13.50
C GLU A 371 18.29 -62.06 13.20
N ASP A 372 19.63 -62.03 13.03
CA ASP A 372 20.38 -60.78 12.85
C ASP A 372 20.94 -60.64 11.42
N ASN A 373 20.24 -59.89 10.55
CA ASN A 373 20.64 -59.57 9.17
C ASN A 373 21.31 -58.20 9.03
N TRP A 374 21.81 -57.62 10.13
CA TRP A 374 22.36 -56.26 10.16
C TRP A 374 23.58 -56.05 9.25
N THR A 375 24.41 -57.08 9.08
CA THR A 375 25.59 -57.01 8.21
C THR A 375 25.17 -56.89 6.75
N ASP A 376 24.20 -57.69 6.33
CA ASP A 376 23.63 -57.68 4.98
C ASP A 376 22.98 -56.32 4.67
N ILE A 377 22.28 -55.71 5.64
CA ILE A 377 21.69 -54.37 5.49
C ILE A 377 22.77 -53.33 5.20
N LYS A 378 23.87 -53.34 5.96
CA LYS A 378 25.00 -52.43 5.74
C LYS A 378 25.65 -52.64 4.39
N GLN A 379 25.95 -53.89 4.03
CA GLN A 379 26.52 -54.25 2.73
C GLN A 379 25.59 -53.81 1.60
N HIS A 380 24.27 -53.99 1.75
CA HIS A 380 23.27 -53.59 0.77
C HIS A 380 23.25 -52.07 0.54
N VAL A 381 23.37 -51.26 1.60
CA VAL A 381 23.51 -49.80 1.49
C VAL A 381 24.79 -49.41 0.73
N GLU A 382 25.91 -50.08 1.00
CA GLU A 382 27.18 -49.81 0.31
C GLU A 382 27.13 -50.24 -1.17
N LEU A 383 26.53 -51.39 -1.48
CA LEU A 383 26.31 -51.84 -2.86
C LEU A 383 25.44 -50.86 -3.65
N LEU A 384 24.35 -50.39 -3.05
CA LEU A 384 23.51 -49.35 -3.65
C LEU A 384 24.33 -48.11 -3.99
N GLN A 385 25.18 -47.64 -3.06
CA GLN A 385 26.02 -46.47 -3.29
C GLN A 385 27.02 -46.65 -4.45
N ILE A 386 27.67 -47.81 -4.54
CA ILE A 386 28.62 -48.13 -5.63
C ILE A 386 27.89 -48.19 -6.98
N PHE A 387 26.72 -48.86 -7.03
CA PHE A 387 25.95 -48.96 -8.27
C PHE A 387 25.38 -47.61 -8.71
N ILE A 388 24.91 -46.77 -7.78
CA ILE A 388 24.51 -45.40 -8.08
C ILE A 388 25.67 -44.61 -8.70
N ASP A 389 26.87 -44.69 -8.11
CA ASP A 389 28.05 -44.00 -8.64
C ASP A 389 28.42 -44.47 -10.05
N HIS A 390 28.40 -45.79 -10.29
CA HIS A 390 28.67 -46.36 -11.60
C HIS A 390 27.66 -45.91 -12.66
N GLU A 391 26.35 -45.96 -12.35
CA GLU A 391 25.30 -45.55 -13.30
C GLU A 391 25.36 -44.05 -13.61
N ILE A 392 25.66 -43.20 -12.62
CA ILE A 392 25.87 -41.75 -12.83
C ILE A 392 27.08 -41.51 -13.76
N ILE A 393 28.19 -42.24 -13.56
CA ILE A 393 29.38 -42.14 -14.43
C ILE A 393 29.04 -42.57 -15.86
N LYS A 394 28.23 -43.62 -16.02
CA LYS A 394 27.81 -44.18 -17.30
C LYS A 394 26.83 -43.28 -18.07
N PHE A 395 25.98 -42.52 -17.36
CA PHE A 395 24.95 -41.65 -17.94
C PHE A 395 25.52 -40.49 -18.80
N LYS A 396 26.81 -40.13 -18.66
CA LYS A 396 27.53 -39.08 -19.42
C LYS A 396 26.90 -37.65 -19.37
N GLY A 397 25.78 -37.44 -18.68
CA GLY A 397 25.12 -36.14 -18.45
C GLY A 397 25.48 -35.50 -17.10
N LYS A 398 24.84 -34.36 -16.76
CA LYS A 398 24.97 -33.79 -15.41
C LYS A 398 24.23 -34.70 -14.42
N PRO A 399 24.73 -34.92 -13.18
CA PRO A 399 24.06 -35.78 -12.20
C PRO A 399 22.61 -35.38 -11.87
N MET A 400 22.26 -34.09 -12.00
CA MET A 400 20.90 -33.57 -11.81
C MET A 400 19.88 -34.05 -12.87
N ASP A 401 20.35 -34.55 -14.02
CA ASP A 401 19.50 -34.99 -15.13
C ASP A 401 19.29 -36.52 -15.12
N TRP A 402 19.97 -37.24 -14.22
CA TRP A 402 19.81 -38.68 -14.06
C TRP A 402 18.48 -38.98 -13.35
N ASN A 403 17.68 -39.88 -13.94
CA ASN A 403 16.33 -40.21 -13.46
C ASN A 403 16.32 -41.12 -12.21
N GLY A 404 17.48 -41.57 -11.75
CA GLY A 404 17.62 -42.43 -10.58
C GLY A 404 17.41 -43.92 -10.83
N GLU A 405 17.18 -44.33 -12.08
CA GLU A 405 16.97 -45.74 -12.43
C GLU A 405 18.30 -46.49 -12.53
N LEU A 406 18.37 -47.65 -11.88
CA LEU A 406 19.49 -48.58 -11.97
C LEU A 406 19.29 -49.52 -13.16
N SER A 407 20.38 -50.02 -13.76
CA SER A 407 20.26 -51.03 -14.82
C SER A 407 19.68 -52.34 -14.29
N ARG A 408 19.08 -53.14 -15.19
CA ARG A 408 18.56 -54.48 -14.86
C ARG A 408 19.63 -55.39 -14.23
N ASN A 409 20.91 -55.21 -14.58
CA ASN A 409 22.02 -55.95 -13.98
C ASN A 409 22.15 -55.61 -12.49
N ALA A 410 22.21 -54.32 -12.17
CA ALA A 410 22.31 -53.82 -10.80
C ALA A 410 21.09 -54.24 -9.96
N GLU A 411 19.88 -54.07 -10.50
CA GLU A 411 18.64 -54.48 -9.83
C GLU A 411 18.61 -55.99 -9.57
N THR A 412 19.13 -56.81 -10.49
CA THR A 412 19.23 -58.26 -10.31
C THR A 412 20.18 -58.63 -9.18
N ILE A 413 21.36 -58.01 -9.11
CA ILE A 413 22.33 -58.28 -8.03
C ILE A 413 21.77 -57.83 -6.69
N LEU A 414 21.20 -56.62 -6.61
CA LEU A 414 20.60 -56.10 -5.39
C LEU A 414 19.41 -56.95 -4.93
N HIS A 415 18.55 -57.39 -5.86
CA HIS A 415 17.44 -58.30 -5.56
C HIS A 415 17.95 -59.62 -4.99
N GLN A 416 18.96 -60.22 -5.61
CA GLN A 416 19.56 -61.48 -5.16
C GLN A 416 20.25 -61.35 -3.80
N HIS A 417 20.97 -60.25 -3.57
CA HIS A 417 21.58 -59.96 -2.26
C HIS A 417 20.52 -59.75 -1.17
N ALA A 418 19.43 -59.03 -1.48
CA ALA A 418 18.36 -58.77 -0.52
C ALA A 418 17.65 -60.06 -0.09
N ILE A 419 17.30 -60.93 -1.04
CA ILE A 419 16.64 -62.21 -0.70
C ILE A 419 17.60 -63.16 0.02
N GLN A 420 18.88 -63.21 -0.38
CA GLN A 420 19.87 -64.06 0.26
C GLN A 420 20.11 -63.64 1.72
N GLY A 421 20.22 -62.33 1.98
CA GLY A 421 20.36 -61.77 3.33
C GLY A 421 19.06 -61.61 4.13
N ASP A 422 17.93 -62.18 3.67
CA ASP A 422 16.61 -62.03 4.32
C ASP A 422 16.22 -60.56 4.60
N ILE A 423 16.62 -59.64 3.72
CA ILE A 423 16.35 -58.21 3.83
C ILE A 423 14.88 -57.96 3.46
N THR A 424 14.11 -57.47 4.42
CA THR A 424 12.68 -57.18 4.25
C THR A 424 12.45 -55.98 3.33
N MET A 425 11.23 -55.86 2.79
CA MET A 425 10.85 -54.76 1.89
C MET A 425 11.02 -53.37 2.54
N ILE A 426 10.68 -53.23 3.83
CA ILE A 426 10.90 -51.98 4.57
C ILE A 426 12.38 -51.65 4.72
N GLN A 427 13.22 -52.65 5.02
CA GLN A 427 14.68 -52.48 5.09
C GLN A 427 15.25 -52.12 3.71
N THR A 428 14.75 -52.69 2.60
CA THR A 428 15.17 -52.31 1.24
C THR A 428 14.85 -50.84 0.94
N HIS A 429 13.64 -50.37 1.25
CA HIS A 429 13.27 -48.96 1.06
C HIS A 429 14.08 -48.02 1.97
N MET A 430 14.36 -48.43 3.21
CA MET A 430 15.25 -47.71 4.13
C MET A 430 16.66 -47.59 3.54
N CYS A 431 17.24 -48.70 3.05
CA CYS A 431 18.55 -48.72 2.42
C CYS A 431 18.62 -47.79 1.20
N ARG A 432 17.57 -47.80 0.37
CA ARG A 432 17.45 -46.89 -0.77
C ARG A 432 17.46 -45.42 -0.34
N TRP A 433 16.67 -45.05 0.67
CA TRP A 433 16.69 -43.67 1.17
C TRP A 433 18.08 -43.28 1.68
N ILE A 434 18.72 -44.12 2.49
CA ILE A 434 20.05 -43.85 3.06
C ILE A 434 21.09 -43.67 1.95
N ALA A 435 21.12 -44.54 0.94
CA ALA A 435 22.08 -44.47 -0.15
C ALA A 435 21.86 -43.23 -1.04
N TYR A 436 20.63 -43.00 -1.49
CA TYR A 436 20.34 -41.86 -2.38
C TYR A 436 20.44 -40.52 -1.66
N SER A 437 20.05 -40.42 -0.39
CA SER A 437 20.20 -39.18 0.38
C SER A 437 21.68 -38.83 0.54
N LYS A 438 22.54 -39.80 0.91
CA LYS A 438 24.00 -39.65 1.00
C LYS A 438 24.61 -39.19 -0.33
N LYS A 439 24.25 -39.85 -1.43
CA LYS A 439 24.75 -39.49 -2.78
C LYS A 439 24.27 -38.12 -3.25
N HIS A 440 23.10 -37.67 -2.80
CA HIS A 440 22.66 -36.30 -3.04
C HIS A 440 23.58 -35.26 -2.37
N LEU A 441 24.12 -35.51 -1.17
CA LEU A 441 25.09 -34.60 -0.55
C LEU A 441 26.40 -34.51 -1.33
N GLU A 442 26.80 -35.58 -2.03
CA GLU A 442 28.05 -35.65 -2.80
C GLU A 442 27.94 -35.04 -4.21
N ARG A 443 26.86 -35.36 -4.95
CA ARG A 443 26.73 -35.05 -6.39
C ARG A 443 25.48 -34.24 -6.76
N THR A 444 24.63 -33.88 -5.79
CA THR A 444 23.41 -33.08 -5.96
C THR A 444 22.41 -33.69 -6.95
N LEU A 445 21.76 -34.79 -6.55
CA LEU A 445 20.67 -35.43 -7.28
C LEU A 445 19.39 -34.55 -7.31
N THR A 446 18.42 -34.85 -8.17
CA THR A 446 17.14 -34.12 -8.22
C THR A 446 16.30 -34.34 -6.96
N TYR A 447 15.76 -33.28 -6.35
CA TYR A 447 14.86 -33.40 -5.19
C TYR A 447 13.58 -34.20 -5.50
N LYS A 448 13.11 -34.18 -6.76
CA LYS A 448 11.99 -35.01 -7.22
C LYS A 448 12.24 -36.52 -7.06
N LEU A 449 13.47 -36.97 -7.33
CA LEU A 449 13.86 -38.36 -7.14
C LEU A 449 13.83 -38.74 -5.66
N LEU A 450 14.44 -37.90 -4.81
CA LEU A 450 14.44 -38.10 -3.37
C LEU A 450 13.02 -38.12 -2.78
N LEU A 451 12.13 -37.26 -3.26
CA LEU A 451 10.73 -37.24 -2.87
C LEU A 451 10.03 -38.57 -3.20
N THR A 452 10.30 -39.14 -4.37
CA THR A 452 9.73 -40.43 -4.78
C THR A 452 10.23 -41.56 -3.87
N ILE A 453 11.52 -41.58 -3.54
CA ILE A 453 12.13 -42.61 -2.69
C ILE A 453 11.59 -42.54 -1.26
N ILE A 454 11.46 -41.34 -0.70
CA ILE A 454 10.96 -41.19 0.67
C ILE A 454 9.47 -41.50 0.79
N GLU A 455 8.67 -41.22 -0.24
CA GLU A 455 7.25 -41.62 -0.30
C GLU A 455 7.09 -43.14 -0.38
N GLN A 456 7.96 -43.83 -1.11
CA GLN A 456 7.96 -45.30 -1.12
C GLN A 456 8.24 -45.86 0.28
N LEU A 457 9.16 -45.27 1.05
CA LEU A 457 9.44 -45.67 2.43
C LEU A 457 8.23 -45.46 3.36
N GLU A 458 7.54 -44.31 3.25
CA GLU A 458 6.34 -44.02 4.05
C GLU A 458 5.20 -45.02 3.77
N ASN A 459 4.98 -45.38 2.50
CA ASN A 459 3.88 -46.26 2.11
C ASN A 459 4.01 -47.69 2.68
N VAL A 460 5.22 -48.12 3.03
CA VAL A 460 5.50 -49.45 3.59
C VAL A 460 5.79 -49.40 5.10
N TRP A 461 5.75 -48.21 5.72
CA TRP A 461 6.15 -47.99 7.11
C TRP A 461 5.17 -48.60 8.12
N GLN A 462 5.71 -49.22 9.17
CA GLN A 462 4.97 -49.69 10.34
C GLN A 462 5.82 -49.52 11.62
N PRO A 463 5.26 -49.07 12.77
CA PRO A 463 6.04 -48.66 13.95
C PRO A 463 6.92 -49.74 14.61
N THR A 464 6.62 -51.03 14.40
CA THR A 464 7.32 -52.16 15.02
C THR A 464 8.23 -52.93 14.05
N SER A 465 8.42 -52.42 12.83
CA SER A 465 9.05 -53.21 11.75
C SER A 465 10.56 -53.06 11.64
N LEU A 466 11.16 -52.12 12.37
CA LEU A 466 12.61 -51.92 12.38
C LEU A 466 13.19 -52.08 13.80
N SER A 467 14.40 -52.61 13.86
CA SER A 467 15.21 -52.70 15.07
C SER A 467 15.71 -51.31 15.51
N ARG A 468 16.24 -51.24 16.74
CA ARG A 468 16.76 -49.98 17.28
C ARG A 468 17.95 -49.44 16.47
N ASP A 469 18.87 -50.31 16.06
CA ASP A 469 20.05 -49.92 15.30
C ASP A 469 19.68 -49.41 13.90
N GLU A 470 18.67 -50.02 13.28
CA GLU A 470 18.09 -49.57 12.00
C GLU A 470 17.45 -48.18 12.10
N ILE A 471 16.67 -47.95 13.17
CA ILE A 471 16.07 -46.64 13.45
C ILE A 471 17.15 -45.57 13.65
N ASP A 472 18.24 -45.90 14.35
CA ASP A 472 19.35 -44.97 14.59
C ASP A 472 20.10 -44.66 13.27
N MET A 473 20.31 -45.65 12.40
CA MET A 473 20.90 -45.44 11.06
C MET A 473 20.01 -44.56 10.16
N LEU A 474 18.70 -44.79 10.18
CA LEU A 474 17.74 -44.00 9.42
C LEU A 474 17.64 -42.55 9.96
N ARG A 475 17.67 -42.38 11.29
CA ARG A 475 17.74 -41.06 11.96
C ARG A 475 18.98 -40.27 11.52
N GLU A 476 20.15 -40.92 11.46
CA GLU A 476 21.38 -40.27 11.02
C GLU A 476 21.25 -39.74 9.58
N ALA A 477 20.75 -40.57 8.66
CA ALA A 477 20.52 -40.16 7.28
C ALA A 477 19.53 -39.00 7.15
N PHE A 478 18.42 -39.01 7.90
CA PHE A 478 17.48 -37.90 7.97
C PHE A 478 18.12 -36.61 8.48
N THR A 479 18.90 -36.71 9.55
CA THR A 479 19.54 -35.56 10.20
C THR A 479 20.58 -34.92 9.29
N LEU A 480 21.43 -35.72 8.64
CA LEU A 480 22.42 -35.24 7.66
C LEU A 480 21.75 -34.52 6.50
N PHE A 481 20.68 -35.10 5.94
CA PHE A 481 19.95 -34.50 4.83
C PHE A 481 19.27 -33.18 5.21
N ILE A 482 18.58 -33.11 6.35
CA ILE A 482 17.93 -31.87 6.81
C ILE A 482 18.94 -30.78 7.12
N ASN A 483 20.04 -31.11 7.81
CA ASN A 483 21.10 -30.14 8.07
C ASN A 483 21.71 -29.58 6.78
N HIS A 484 21.84 -30.42 5.74
CA HIS A 484 22.27 -29.96 4.43
C HIS A 484 21.25 -29.02 3.78
N CYS A 485 19.97 -29.36 3.81
CA CYS A 485 18.91 -28.52 3.25
C CYS A 485 18.82 -27.17 4.00
N PHE A 486 18.96 -27.17 5.33
CA PHE A 486 18.99 -25.94 6.14
C PHE A 486 20.23 -25.08 5.89
N LYS A 487 21.40 -25.67 5.66
CA LYS A 487 22.59 -24.92 5.20
C LYS A 487 22.38 -24.26 3.84
N GLN A 488 21.70 -24.93 2.91
CA GLN A 488 21.32 -24.33 1.64
C GLN A 488 20.28 -23.21 1.82
N LEU A 489 19.29 -23.44 2.68
CA LEU A 489 18.26 -22.44 2.97
C LEU A 489 18.81 -21.18 3.65
N ALA A 490 19.87 -21.32 4.47
CA ALA A 490 20.55 -20.18 5.09
C ALA A 490 21.20 -19.23 4.08
N ARG A 491 21.52 -19.72 2.88
CA ARG A 491 22.14 -18.95 1.79
C ARG A 491 21.19 -18.86 0.60
N HIS A 492 19.88 -18.98 0.79
CA HIS A 492 18.93 -19.13 -0.32
C HIS A 492 18.93 -17.94 -1.29
N ARG A 493 19.30 -16.74 -0.84
CA ARG A 493 19.41 -15.54 -1.69
C ARG A 493 20.54 -15.67 -2.72
N GLU A 494 21.66 -16.27 -2.31
CA GLU A 494 22.81 -16.57 -3.18
C GLU A 494 22.54 -17.84 -4.00
N LEU A 495 21.94 -18.85 -3.35
CA LEU A 495 21.77 -20.18 -3.88
C LEU A 495 20.51 -20.37 -4.74
N PHE A 496 19.56 -19.45 -4.70
CA PHE A 496 18.33 -19.53 -5.48
C PHE A 496 17.85 -18.13 -5.90
N PRO A 497 18.61 -17.42 -6.76
CA PRO A 497 18.30 -16.04 -7.12
C PRO A 497 16.93 -15.92 -7.77
N ALA A 498 16.14 -14.96 -7.27
CA ALA A 498 14.72 -14.79 -7.58
C ALA A 498 14.41 -14.62 -9.08
N ALA A 499 15.32 -14.01 -9.85
CA ALA A 499 15.12 -13.80 -11.28
C ALA A 499 15.26 -15.10 -12.11
N ASN A 500 15.91 -16.13 -11.56
CA ASN A 500 16.16 -17.38 -12.27
C ASN A 500 15.06 -18.41 -11.97
N LYS A 501 14.20 -18.66 -12.96
CA LYS A 501 13.05 -19.59 -12.83
C LYS A 501 13.46 -21.00 -12.39
N ILE A 502 14.56 -21.52 -12.93
CA ILE A 502 15.05 -22.87 -12.61
C ILE A 502 15.55 -22.93 -11.16
N ALA A 503 16.20 -21.87 -10.67
CA ALA A 503 16.68 -21.80 -9.30
C ALA A 503 15.51 -21.68 -8.31
N VAL A 504 14.48 -20.91 -8.66
CA VAL A 504 13.24 -20.78 -7.87
C VAL A 504 12.46 -22.10 -7.81
N GLU A 505 12.32 -22.82 -8.93
CA GLU A 505 11.71 -24.16 -8.96
C GLU A 505 12.50 -25.15 -8.07
N LYS A 506 13.82 -25.04 -8.00
CA LYS A 506 14.65 -25.86 -7.10
C LYS A 506 14.43 -25.52 -5.62
N LEU A 507 14.28 -24.24 -5.28
CA LEU A 507 13.95 -23.81 -3.91
C LEU A 507 12.58 -24.36 -3.48
N GLU A 508 11.59 -24.32 -4.37
CA GLU A 508 10.27 -24.91 -4.11
C GLU A 508 10.37 -26.42 -3.85
N GLN A 509 11.14 -27.16 -4.66
CA GLN A 509 11.35 -28.59 -4.47
C GLN A 509 12.08 -28.90 -3.15
N LEU A 510 13.10 -28.12 -2.79
CA LEU A 510 13.81 -28.22 -1.51
C LEU A 510 12.84 -28.00 -0.33
N LEU A 511 12.03 -26.94 -0.37
CA LEU A 511 11.05 -26.68 0.68
C LEU A 511 9.97 -27.76 0.75
N THR A 512 9.58 -28.32 -0.40
CA THR A 512 8.57 -29.39 -0.48
C THR A 512 9.07 -30.67 0.19
N ILE A 513 10.32 -31.08 -0.05
CA ILE A 513 10.85 -32.30 0.59
C ILE A 513 11.03 -32.12 2.10
N ILE A 514 11.47 -30.95 2.57
CA ILE A 514 11.54 -30.67 4.01
C ILE A 514 10.12 -30.69 4.62
N SER A 515 9.16 -30.03 3.98
CA SER A 515 7.76 -30.00 4.44
C SER A 515 7.16 -31.42 4.50
N LYS A 516 7.40 -32.24 3.49
CA LYS A 516 6.97 -33.64 3.47
C LYS A 516 7.60 -34.43 4.63
N LEU A 517 8.92 -34.35 4.81
CA LEU A 517 9.64 -35.03 5.89
C LEU A 517 9.06 -34.71 7.27
N TYR A 518 8.86 -33.43 7.60
CA TYR A 518 8.30 -33.02 8.91
C TYR A 518 6.86 -33.50 9.14
N ASN A 519 6.11 -33.84 8.08
CA ASN A 519 4.75 -34.35 8.16
C ASN A 519 4.64 -35.88 8.15
N MET A 520 5.73 -36.60 7.85
CA MET A 520 5.75 -38.07 7.76
C MET A 520 5.79 -38.75 9.13
N GLU A 521 5.13 -39.89 9.25
CA GLU A 521 5.10 -40.69 10.48
C GLU A 521 6.47 -41.31 10.77
N VAL A 522 7.16 -41.85 9.75
CA VAL A 522 8.50 -42.43 9.92
C VAL A 522 9.50 -41.41 10.47
N PHE A 523 9.45 -40.18 9.97
CA PHE A 523 10.36 -39.12 10.36
C PHE A 523 10.12 -38.69 11.82
N ARG A 524 8.85 -38.51 12.21
CA ARG A 524 8.48 -38.14 13.59
C ARG A 524 8.81 -39.24 14.58
N TYR A 525 8.70 -40.50 14.17
CA TYR A 525 9.08 -41.65 14.99
C TYR A 525 10.60 -41.72 15.20
N CYS A 526 11.38 -41.57 14.13
CA CYS A 526 12.84 -41.56 14.20
C CYS A 526 13.39 -40.31 14.92
N CYS A 527 12.77 -39.14 14.76
CA CYS A 527 13.28 -37.83 15.20
C CYS A 527 12.28 -37.06 16.10
N PRO A 528 12.00 -37.52 17.34
CA PRO A 528 10.87 -37.02 18.15
C PRO A 528 11.02 -35.62 18.78
N PHE A 529 12.23 -35.03 18.81
CA PHE A 529 12.52 -33.78 19.54
C PHE A 529 12.76 -32.55 18.64
N GLN A 530 12.23 -32.51 17.42
CA GLN A 530 12.44 -31.35 16.55
C GLN A 530 11.42 -30.23 16.82
N ASN A 531 11.90 -28.98 16.77
CA ASN A 531 11.00 -27.83 16.76
C ASN A 531 10.10 -27.88 15.53
N SER A 532 8.95 -27.19 15.57
CA SER A 532 8.11 -27.07 14.38
C SER A 532 8.92 -26.55 13.18
N LEU A 533 8.66 -27.06 11.98
CA LEU A 533 9.33 -26.61 10.75
C LEU A 533 9.36 -25.08 10.60
N GLN A 534 8.25 -24.42 10.96
CA GLN A 534 8.12 -22.96 10.92
C GLN A 534 9.13 -22.25 11.82
N HIS A 535 9.44 -22.81 12.99
CA HIS A 535 10.40 -22.25 13.94
C HIS A 535 11.84 -22.39 13.44
N GLU A 536 12.21 -23.56 12.90
CA GLU A 536 13.54 -23.80 12.34
C GLU A 536 13.80 -22.88 11.14
N VAL A 537 12.87 -22.85 10.17
CA VAL A 537 12.98 -21.98 9.00
C VAL A 537 12.99 -20.50 9.39
N SER A 538 12.18 -20.09 10.37
CA SER A 538 12.21 -18.71 10.88
C SER A 538 13.56 -18.34 11.51
N THR A 539 14.20 -19.27 12.20
CA THR A 539 15.51 -19.04 12.86
C THR A 539 16.62 -18.91 11.82
N ILE A 540 16.59 -19.72 10.76
CA ILE A 540 17.54 -19.67 9.64
C ILE A 540 17.40 -18.35 8.86
N ILE A 541 16.17 -17.91 8.56
CA ILE A 541 15.95 -16.62 7.88
C ILE A 541 16.44 -15.45 8.76
N LYS A 542 16.39 -15.60 10.09
CA LYS A 542 16.89 -14.58 11.03
C LYS A 542 18.41 -14.50 11.11
N SER A 543 19.19 -15.46 10.62
CA SER A 543 20.66 -15.48 10.78
C SER A 543 21.47 -14.92 9.60
N ASP A 544 20.85 -14.53 8.48
CA ASP A 544 21.58 -14.02 7.31
C ASP A 544 22.00 -12.53 7.51
N GLU A 545 23.30 -12.26 7.74
CA GLU A 545 23.80 -10.99 8.32
C GLU A 545 24.59 -10.07 7.37
N ASP A 546 25.04 -10.54 6.21
CA ASP A 546 26.15 -9.90 5.50
C ASP A 546 25.71 -9.20 4.22
N THR A 547 25.39 -7.90 4.33
CA THR A 547 25.78 -6.83 3.37
C THR A 547 24.95 -5.58 3.58
N LEU A 548 25.53 -4.50 4.13
CA LEU A 548 24.92 -3.17 4.09
C LEU A 548 26.00 -2.10 3.78
N HIS A 549 25.84 -1.37 2.67
CA HIS A 549 26.73 -0.28 2.18
C HIS A 549 26.12 1.12 2.43
N CYS A 550 26.66 2.20 1.83
CA CYS A 550 26.22 3.61 1.97
C CYS A 550 24.68 3.79 1.99
N ALA A 551 24.16 4.65 2.87
CA ALA A 551 22.73 4.67 3.27
C ALA A 551 21.71 4.83 2.12
N SER A 552 21.99 5.67 1.12
CA SER A 552 21.07 5.87 -0.02
C SER A 552 21.12 4.71 -1.01
N GLU A 553 22.31 4.28 -1.42
CA GLU A 553 22.52 3.11 -2.28
C GLU A 553 21.97 1.84 -1.62
N LEU A 554 22.12 1.74 -0.29
CA LEU A 554 21.58 0.67 0.51
C LEU A 554 20.04 0.62 0.46
N CYS A 555 19.36 1.76 0.53
CA CYS A 555 17.90 1.78 0.38
C CYS A 555 17.48 1.19 -0.97
N TYR A 556 18.21 1.46 -2.06
CA TYR A 556 17.89 0.87 -3.37
C TYR A 556 18.17 -0.64 -3.45
N VAL A 557 19.29 -1.09 -2.88
CA VAL A 557 19.59 -2.53 -2.76
C VAL A 557 18.48 -3.25 -1.99
N VAL A 558 18.05 -2.66 -0.87
CA VAL A 558 16.96 -3.18 -0.05
C VAL A 558 15.60 -3.11 -0.77
N ILE A 559 15.34 -2.07 -1.57
CA ILE A 559 14.11 -1.98 -2.39
C ILE A 559 14.08 -3.12 -3.42
N ALA A 560 15.20 -3.38 -4.10
CA ALA A 560 15.30 -4.48 -5.05
C ALA A 560 15.09 -5.84 -4.37
N ASP A 561 15.73 -6.07 -3.22
CA ASP A 561 15.54 -7.29 -2.41
C ASP A 561 14.10 -7.42 -1.90
N ALA A 562 13.48 -6.33 -1.44
CA ALA A 562 12.10 -6.32 -0.98
C ALA A 562 11.11 -6.65 -2.11
N HIS A 563 11.33 -6.11 -3.31
CA HIS A 563 10.52 -6.43 -4.49
C HIS A 563 10.65 -7.91 -4.87
N ALA A 564 11.87 -8.44 -4.93
CA ALA A 564 12.13 -9.85 -5.19
C ALA A 564 11.51 -10.76 -4.11
N ALA A 565 11.61 -10.38 -2.85
CA ALA A 565 11.06 -11.11 -1.71
C ALA A 565 9.53 -11.18 -1.72
N VAL A 566 8.84 -10.07 -2.03
CA VAL A 566 7.37 -10.06 -2.14
C VAL A 566 6.90 -10.88 -3.34
N LYS A 567 7.55 -10.73 -4.48
CA LYS A 567 7.08 -11.31 -5.74
C LYS A 567 7.38 -12.80 -5.89
N TYR A 568 8.56 -13.25 -5.47
CA TYR A 568 9.04 -14.61 -5.74
C TYR A 568 9.17 -15.45 -4.48
N TYR A 569 9.83 -14.95 -3.42
CA TYR A 569 10.06 -15.76 -2.23
C TYR A 569 8.80 -15.93 -1.38
N ASN A 570 8.07 -14.85 -1.07
CA ASN A 570 6.92 -14.90 -0.16
C ASN A 570 5.85 -15.92 -0.60
N PRO A 571 5.40 -15.97 -1.87
CA PRO A 571 4.40 -16.95 -2.30
C PRO A 571 4.84 -18.40 -2.10
N ILE A 572 6.13 -18.70 -2.31
CA ILE A 572 6.67 -20.05 -2.19
C ILE A 572 6.72 -20.47 -0.71
N PHE A 573 7.27 -19.63 0.16
CA PHE A 573 7.31 -19.93 1.60
C PHE A 573 5.91 -20.01 2.22
N GLU A 574 4.97 -19.19 1.76
CA GLU A 574 3.59 -19.21 2.25
C GLU A 574 2.83 -20.45 1.76
N THR A 575 2.99 -20.84 0.50
CA THR A 575 2.32 -22.04 -0.06
C THR A 575 2.91 -23.34 0.49
N THR A 576 4.25 -23.44 0.56
CA THR A 576 4.94 -24.72 0.85
C THR A 576 5.12 -24.98 2.34
N VAL A 577 5.47 -23.95 3.13
CA VAL A 577 5.76 -24.08 4.58
C VAL A 577 4.84 -23.24 5.47
N LYS A 578 3.83 -22.56 4.89
CA LYS A 578 2.86 -21.72 5.61
C LYS A 578 3.53 -20.64 6.46
N LEU A 579 4.59 -20.03 5.93
CA LEU A 579 5.37 -18.99 6.60
C LEU A 579 5.30 -17.67 5.83
N ALA A 580 4.93 -16.58 6.52
CA ALA A 580 4.97 -15.22 5.97
C ALA A 580 6.42 -14.70 5.89
N TYR A 581 7.18 -15.21 4.90
CA TYR A 581 8.61 -14.95 4.72
C TYR A 581 8.94 -13.45 4.72
N TYR A 582 8.22 -12.66 3.92
CA TYR A 582 8.50 -11.25 3.76
C TYR A 582 8.36 -10.47 5.07
N HIS A 583 7.34 -10.79 5.88
CA HIS A 583 7.13 -10.18 7.18
C HIS A 583 8.35 -10.36 8.11
N ILE A 584 8.93 -11.55 8.15
CA ILE A 584 10.08 -11.88 9.02
C ILE A 584 11.35 -11.19 8.50
N ALA A 585 11.62 -11.30 7.20
CA ALA A 585 12.80 -10.71 6.58
C ALA A 585 12.78 -9.17 6.70
N PHE A 586 11.66 -8.53 6.37
CA PHE A 586 11.54 -7.07 6.39
C PHE A 586 11.70 -6.50 7.80
N LYS A 587 11.14 -7.13 8.84
CA LYS A 587 11.29 -6.66 10.23
C LYS A 587 12.76 -6.64 10.68
N LYS A 588 13.57 -7.59 10.23
CA LYS A 588 15.01 -7.63 10.53
C LYS A 588 15.77 -6.52 9.79
N ILE A 589 15.47 -6.36 8.50
CA ILE A 589 16.07 -5.32 7.66
C ILE A 589 15.72 -3.93 8.21
N ASP A 590 14.45 -3.70 8.55
CA ASP A 590 13.93 -2.46 9.15
C ASP A 590 14.74 -2.02 10.38
N ALA A 591 15.02 -2.95 11.29
CA ALA A 591 15.76 -2.65 12.52
C ALA A 591 17.20 -2.19 12.24
N LYS A 592 17.94 -2.92 11.39
CA LYS A 592 19.36 -2.62 11.06
C LYS A 592 19.48 -1.40 10.15
N LEU A 593 18.63 -1.31 9.12
CA LEU A 593 18.65 -0.21 8.16
C LEU A 593 18.41 1.13 8.85
N MET A 594 17.45 1.20 9.77
CA MET A 594 17.18 2.43 10.50
C MET A 594 18.34 2.84 11.39
N ASP A 595 19.05 1.92 12.02
CA ASP A 595 20.22 2.27 12.84
C ASP A 595 21.36 2.86 11.98
N ILE A 596 21.58 2.32 10.76
CA ILE A 596 22.56 2.88 9.80
C ILE A 596 22.11 4.26 9.31
N ILE A 597 20.83 4.43 8.98
CA ILE A 597 20.28 5.70 8.50
C ILE A 597 20.34 6.77 9.58
N LEU A 598 19.99 6.44 10.83
CA LEU A 598 20.06 7.38 11.95
C LEU A 598 21.49 7.85 12.19
N LYS A 599 22.46 6.93 12.13
CA LYS A 599 23.88 7.28 12.23
C LYS A 599 24.34 8.20 11.08
N ALA A 600 23.95 7.89 9.84
CA ALA A 600 24.27 8.73 8.68
C ALA A 600 23.62 10.11 8.75
N LEU A 601 22.38 10.19 9.27
CA LEU A 601 21.70 11.46 9.53
C LEU A 601 22.42 12.28 10.60
N GLU A 602 22.83 11.65 11.71
CA GLU A 602 23.58 12.32 12.78
C GLU A 602 24.94 12.84 12.29
N GLU A 603 25.65 12.10 11.45
CA GLU A 603 26.93 12.52 10.85
C GLU A 603 26.72 13.76 9.93
N GLU A 604 25.76 13.71 9.01
CA GLU A 604 25.47 14.80 8.04
C GLU A 604 24.87 16.06 8.70
N LEU A 605 24.04 15.89 9.74
CA LEU A 605 23.46 17.01 10.49
C LEU A 605 24.45 17.56 11.54
N GLY A 606 25.24 16.70 12.18
CA GLY A 606 26.14 17.05 13.28
C GLY A 606 27.32 17.95 12.87
N GLU A 607 27.91 17.75 11.69
CA GLU A 607 29.06 18.54 11.24
C GLU A 607 28.72 20.01 10.89
N GLN A 608 27.45 20.35 10.63
CA GLN A 608 27.07 21.66 10.09
C GLN A 608 26.00 22.44 10.88
N ILE A 609 25.49 21.90 12.00
CA ILE A 609 24.46 22.56 12.82
C ILE A 609 25.01 23.72 13.69
N HIS A 610 26.33 23.83 13.90
CA HIS A 610 26.90 24.78 14.87
C HIS A 610 27.38 26.14 14.34
N ARG A 611 27.11 26.53 13.08
CA ARG A 611 27.43 27.90 12.60
C ARG A 611 26.19 28.66 12.08
N PRO A 612 25.88 29.86 12.61
CA PRO A 612 24.72 30.64 12.20
C PRO A 612 24.79 31.05 10.74
N SER A 613 23.68 30.86 10.02
CA SER A 613 23.46 31.26 8.63
C SER A 613 23.42 32.79 8.39
N GLU A 614 23.58 33.61 9.43
CA GLU A 614 23.52 35.07 9.35
C GLU A 614 24.79 35.69 8.72
N GLN A 615 25.94 35.01 8.73
CA GLN A 615 27.18 35.51 8.12
C GLN A 615 27.18 35.50 6.58
N LEU A 616 26.24 34.81 5.94
CA LEU A 616 26.09 34.78 4.47
C LEU A 616 25.53 36.09 3.87
N ILE A 617 24.96 36.96 4.71
CA ILE A 617 24.21 38.16 4.25
C ILE A 617 25.10 39.41 4.20
N THR A 618 26.19 39.44 4.98
CA THR A 618 27.00 40.66 5.14
C THR A 618 28.22 40.74 4.20
N GLU A 619 28.77 39.62 3.72
CA GLU A 619 29.92 39.60 2.79
C GLU A 619 29.83 38.41 1.78
N PRO A 620 29.08 38.56 0.67
CA PRO A 620 28.81 37.46 -0.28
C PRO A 620 30.01 37.00 -1.12
N ASP A 621 31.11 37.76 -1.17
CA ASP A 621 32.25 37.52 -2.09
C ASP A 621 33.48 36.86 -1.42
N SER A 622 33.39 36.47 -0.14
CA SER A 622 34.51 35.76 0.50
C SER A 622 34.54 34.27 0.12
N ALA A 623 35.72 33.74 -0.19
CA ALA A 623 35.90 32.35 -0.64
C ALA A 623 35.36 31.32 0.36
N ASP A 624 35.46 31.61 1.66
CA ASP A 624 34.98 30.76 2.74
C ASP A 624 33.44 30.67 2.77
N VAL A 625 32.74 31.76 2.44
CA VAL A 625 31.27 31.82 2.40
C VAL A 625 30.72 31.06 1.18
N ILE A 626 31.41 31.15 0.03
CA ILE A 626 31.05 30.41 -1.19
C ILE A 626 31.24 28.90 -0.99
N GLN A 627 32.36 28.49 -0.38
CA GLN A 627 32.65 27.07 -0.12
C GLN A 627 31.67 26.48 0.90
N PHE A 628 31.31 27.24 1.94
CA PHE A 628 30.29 26.84 2.91
C PHE A 628 28.89 26.72 2.28
N ALA A 629 28.50 27.67 1.43
CA ALA A 629 27.21 27.61 0.72
C ALA A 629 27.11 26.39 -0.20
N ALA A 630 28.19 26.02 -0.89
CA ALA A 630 28.26 24.82 -1.73
C ALA A 630 28.19 23.52 -0.90
N ALA A 631 28.85 23.47 0.26
CA ALA A 631 28.78 22.32 1.16
C ALA A 631 27.37 22.11 1.73
N ALA A 632 26.70 23.19 2.16
CA ALA A 632 25.33 23.12 2.66
C ALA A 632 24.31 22.69 1.59
N GLU A 633 24.54 23.08 0.33
CA GLU A 633 23.75 22.66 -0.84
C GLU A 633 23.91 21.16 -1.11
N GLN A 634 25.15 20.65 -1.09
CA GLN A 634 25.44 19.24 -1.28
C GLN A 634 24.81 18.38 -0.16
N THR A 635 24.92 18.81 1.10
CA THR A 635 24.27 18.13 2.24
C THR A 635 22.74 18.12 2.09
N GLY A 636 22.14 19.23 1.65
CA GLY A 636 20.70 19.30 1.37
C GLY A 636 20.24 18.33 0.28
N LEU A 637 21.02 18.18 -0.80
CA LEU A 637 20.76 17.24 -1.88
C LEU A 637 20.90 15.78 -1.43
N SER A 638 21.95 15.45 -0.67
CA SER A 638 22.19 14.11 -0.12
C SER A 638 21.08 13.66 0.83
N LEU A 639 20.64 14.55 1.73
CA LEU A 639 19.55 14.28 2.67
C LEU A 639 18.20 14.09 1.95
N PHE A 640 17.95 14.83 0.88
CA PHE A 640 16.77 14.66 0.05
C PHE A 640 16.78 13.33 -0.73
N GLU A 641 17.93 12.95 -1.32
CA GLU A 641 18.10 11.67 -2.00
C GLU A 641 17.87 10.50 -1.04
N LEU A 642 18.38 10.60 0.20
CA LEU A 642 18.16 9.60 1.25
C LEU A 642 16.67 9.53 1.65
N TYR A 643 16.02 10.68 1.84
CA TYR A 643 14.59 10.74 2.19
C TYR A 643 13.72 10.06 1.12
N LEU A 644 13.92 10.39 -0.15
CA LEU A 644 13.14 9.81 -1.25
C LEU A 644 13.33 8.29 -1.34
N SER A 645 14.57 7.82 -1.17
CA SER A 645 14.89 6.40 -1.20
C SER A 645 14.21 5.65 -0.03
N LEU A 646 14.18 6.25 1.17
CA LEU A 646 13.50 5.67 2.33
C LEU A 646 11.97 5.72 2.20
N HIS A 647 11.43 6.83 1.70
CA HIS A 647 10.00 6.98 1.40
C HIS A 647 9.53 5.90 0.42
N GLU A 648 10.35 5.57 -0.58
CA GLU A 648 10.03 4.50 -1.52
C GLU A 648 10.06 3.11 -0.87
N LEU A 649 11.06 2.83 -0.03
CA LEU A 649 11.13 1.57 0.70
C LEU A 649 9.91 1.35 1.60
N VAL A 650 9.44 2.41 2.27
CA VAL A 650 8.28 2.36 3.18
C VAL A 650 6.99 1.96 2.45
N LYS A 651 6.89 2.18 1.13
CA LYS A 651 5.72 1.70 0.35
C LYS A 651 5.57 0.18 0.39
N TYR A 652 6.67 -0.56 0.54
CA TYR A 652 6.64 -2.02 0.64
C TYR A 652 6.16 -2.52 2.02
N LYS A 653 6.00 -1.63 3.02
CA LYS A 653 5.37 -1.96 4.32
C LYS A 653 3.97 -2.56 4.17
N ILE A 654 3.25 -2.25 3.09
CA ILE A 654 1.91 -2.80 2.83
C ILE A 654 1.91 -4.34 2.77
N TYR A 655 3.03 -4.96 2.40
CA TYR A 655 3.16 -6.42 2.31
C TYR A 655 3.53 -7.09 3.63
N VAL A 656 3.76 -6.31 4.70
CA VAL A 656 3.98 -6.82 6.06
C VAL A 656 2.61 -7.03 6.74
N ASN A 657 2.43 -8.15 7.46
CA ASN A 657 1.19 -8.46 8.19
C ASN A 657 0.73 -7.31 9.12
N GLU A 658 -0.58 -7.09 9.21
CA GLU A 658 -1.21 -5.95 9.91
C GLU A 658 -0.78 -5.79 11.37
N THR A 659 -0.56 -6.90 12.08
CA THR A 659 -0.15 -6.93 13.49
C THR A 659 1.29 -6.44 13.72
N GLY A 660 2.17 -6.52 12.71
CA GLY A 660 3.57 -6.07 12.81
C GLY A 660 3.84 -4.68 12.26
N ARG A 661 2.93 -4.14 11.44
CA ARG A 661 3.06 -2.81 10.82
C ARG A 661 3.28 -1.66 11.82
N PRO A 662 2.67 -1.63 13.03
CA PRO A 662 2.89 -0.54 13.99
C PRO A 662 4.29 -0.52 14.59
N ASN A 663 4.96 -1.68 14.66
CA ASN A 663 6.21 -1.87 15.39
C ASN A 663 7.48 -1.72 14.53
N LEU A 664 7.34 -1.29 13.28
CA LEU A 664 8.47 -1.04 12.38
C LEU A 664 9.07 0.34 12.65
N LYS A 665 10.39 0.42 12.84
CA LYS A 665 11.12 1.67 13.07
C LYS A 665 11.00 2.63 11.89
N THR A 666 10.91 2.11 10.65
CA THR A 666 10.70 2.93 9.44
C THR A 666 9.32 3.60 9.39
N SER A 667 8.36 3.21 10.22
CA SER A 667 6.98 3.76 10.17
C SER A 667 6.90 5.27 10.39
N HIS A 668 7.80 5.81 11.20
CA HIS A 668 7.87 7.22 11.55
C HIS A 668 9.14 7.89 11.04
N TYR A 669 9.71 7.36 9.95
CA TYR A 669 11.01 7.81 9.43
C TYR A 669 11.09 9.32 9.21
N TYR A 670 10.00 9.95 8.76
CA TYR A 670 9.90 11.38 8.46
C TYR A 670 10.17 12.26 9.69
N VAL A 671 9.94 11.77 10.91
CA VAL A 671 10.21 12.50 12.16
C VAL A 671 11.70 12.83 12.28
N TYR A 672 12.57 11.88 11.91
CA TYR A 672 14.02 12.05 11.98
C TYR A 672 14.54 13.06 10.94
N PHE A 673 13.81 13.28 9.85
CA PHE A 673 14.13 14.27 8.82
C PHE A 673 13.59 15.68 9.14
N GLY A 674 12.87 15.88 10.25
CA GLY A 674 12.25 17.17 10.56
C GLY A 674 13.26 18.32 10.69
N ALA A 675 14.46 18.06 11.23
CA ALA A 675 15.55 19.03 11.31
C ALA A 675 16.17 19.33 9.93
N ALA A 676 16.41 18.28 9.12
CA ALA A 676 16.87 18.40 7.74
C ALA A 676 15.90 19.25 6.90
N MET A 677 14.59 19.03 7.04
CA MET A 677 13.56 19.78 6.32
C MET A 677 13.56 21.27 6.68
N ARG A 678 13.72 21.62 7.97
CA ARG A 678 13.84 23.04 8.39
C ARG A 678 15.09 23.70 7.81
N LYS A 679 16.23 23.00 7.85
CA LYS A 679 17.48 23.50 7.26
C LYS A 679 17.32 23.70 5.75
N TRP A 680 16.69 22.75 5.06
CA TRP A 680 16.41 22.84 3.63
C TRP A 680 15.54 24.06 3.30
N LEU A 681 14.43 24.29 4.02
CA LEU A 681 13.57 25.46 3.82
C LEU A 681 14.35 26.77 3.99
N SER A 682 15.24 26.85 4.97
CA SER A 682 16.10 28.00 5.17
C SER A 682 17.06 28.24 4.00
N ILE A 683 17.67 27.19 3.44
CA ILE A 683 18.56 27.31 2.27
C ILE A 683 17.77 27.72 1.04
N ALA A 684 16.60 27.09 0.82
CA ALA A 684 15.70 27.39 -0.30
C ALA A 684 15.26 28.87 -0.27
N ARG A 685 14.83 29.39 0.88
CA ARG A 685 14.48 30.80 1.07
C ARG A 685 15.60 31.73 0.62
N ASN A 686 16.82 31.52 1.13
CA ASN A 686 17.96 32.39 0.83
C ASN A 686 18.34 32.34 -0.66
N LYS A 687 18.29 31.17 -1.29
CA LYS A 687 18.56 31.01 -2.73
C LYS A 687 17.47 31.64 -3.59
N VAL A 688 16.20 31.55 -3.20
CA VAL A 688 15.09 32.25 -3.89
C VAL A 688 15.29 33.76 -3.80
N ILE A 689 15.62 34.31 -2.63
CA ILE A 689 15.90 35.74 -2.45
C ILE A 689 17.05 36.19 -3.36
N TYR A 690 18.18 35.48 -3.31
CA TYR A 690 19.34 35.79 -4.16
C TYR A 690 19.00 35.74 -5.67
N ARG A 691 18.25 34.71 -6.10
CA ARG A 691 17.79 34.59 -7.49
C ARG A 691 16.89 35.75 -7.89
N ILE A 692 16.00 36.20 -7.00
CA ILE A 692 15.15 37.37 -7.24
C ILE A 692 16.00 38.63 -7.40
N GLU A 693 16.92 38.90 -6.48
CA GLU A 693 17.82 40.07 -6.53
C GLU A 693 18.61 40.11 -7.84
N LYS A 694 19.25 39.00 -8.21
CA LYS A 694 20.02 38.89 -9.46
C LYS A 694 19.13 38.97 -10.70
N SER A 695 17.95 38.34 -10.69
CA SER A 695 17.01 38.40 -11.81
C SER A 695 16.52 39.82 -12.08
N VAL A 696 16.32 40.62 -11.02
CA VAL A 696 15.95 42.03 -11.11
C VAL A 696 17.14 42.84 -11.55
N GLU A 697 18.33 42.65 -10.97
CA GLU A 697 19.59 43.33 -11.35
C GLU A 697 19.85 43.27 -12.86
N LEU A 698 19.77 42.05 -13.43
CA LEU A 698 20.00 41.76 -14.84
C LEU A 698 18.83 42.15 -15.77
N ASP A 699 17.69 42.57 -15.21
CA ASP A 699 16.49 42.86 -15.99
C ASP A 699 16.59 44.20 -16.73
N LYS A 700 16.15 44.18 -17.99
CA LYS A 700 15.92 45.35 -18.83
C LYS A 700 14.40 45.52 -19.01
N PRO A 701 13.88 46.77 -19.08
CA PRO A 701 12.44 47.05 -19.16
C PRO A 701 11.86 46.76 -20.57
N GLU A 702 12.36 45.74 -21.26
CA GLU A 702 11.92 45.37 -22.59
C GLU A 702 11.08 44.10 -22.51
N SER A 703 9.90 44.13 -23.11
CA SER A 703 9.05 42.94 -23.25
C SER A 703 9.79 41.81 -23.96
N ILE A 704 9.72 40.58 -23.44
CA ILE A 704 10.44 39.40 -23.97
C ILE A 704 10.12 39.17 -25.46
N THR A 705 8.86 39.45 -25.86
CA THR A 705 8.37 39.38 -27.24
C THR A 705 7.31 40.46 -27.49
N GLN A 706 6.99 40.75 -28.75
CA GLN A 706 5.91 41.68 -29.15
C GLN A 706 4.52 41.30 -28.60
N PHE A 707 4.34 40.06 -28.10
CA PHE A 707 3.05 39.55 -27.60
C PHE A 707 3.00 39.38 -26.07
N THR A 708 4.13 39.48 -25.38
CA THR A 708 4.23 39.30 -23.91
C THR A 708 4.47 40.64 -23.25
N LYS A 709 3.52 41.14 -22.46
CA LYS A 709 3.60 42.47 -21.82
C LYS A 709 4.45 42.51 -20.52
N PHE A 710 5.35 41.55 -20.33
CA PHE A 710 6.17 41.34 -19.12
C PHE A 710 7.64 41.03 -19.48
N THR A 711 8.54 41.19 -18.51
CA THR A 711 9.98 40.93 -18.64
C THR A 711 10.38 39.56 -18.08
N SER A 712 11.63 39.17 -18.36
CA SER A 712 12.23 37.92 -17.87
C SER A 712 12.23 37.79 -16.35
N SER A 713 12.48 38.87 -15.60
CA SER A 713 12.55 38.80 -14.13
C SER A 713 11.23 38.32 -13.50
N SER A 714 10.08 38.80 -13.98
CA SER A 714 8.77 38.39 -13.46
C SER A 714 8.47 36.91 -13.69
N LEU A 715 8.99 36.36 -14.79
CA LEU A 715 8.84 34.96 -15.15
C LEU A 715 9.77 34.07 -14.33
N ASP A 716 11.01 34.51 -14.08
CA ASP A 716 11.96 33.83 -13.19
C ASP A 716 11.37 33.69 -11.77
N VAL A 717 10.81 34.76 -11.21
CA VAL A 717 10.17 34.71 -9.87
C VAL A 717 8.92 33.82 -9.85
N SER A 718 8.11 33.87 -10.91
CA SER A 718 6.94 32.98 -11.04
C SER A 718 7.36 31.50 -11.09
N ASN A 719 8.46 31.19 -11.79
CA ASN A 719 9.01 29.84 -11.84
C ASN A 719 9.50 29.35 -10.47
N CYS A 720 10.06 30.23 -9.62
CA CYS A 720 10.39 29.87 -8.24
C CYS A 720 9.17 29.39 -7.44
N CYS A 721 8.01 30.04 -7.62
CA CYS A 721 6.74 29.63 -6.98
C CYS A 721 6.28 28.24 -7.47
N SER A 722 6.36 27.98 -8.77
CA SER A 722 6.00 26.66 -9.30
C SER A 722 7.00 25.57 -8.91
N GLN A 723 8.31 25.86 -8.89
CA GLN A 723 9.35 24.91 -8.49
C GLN A 723 9.22 24.50 -7.01
N ILE A 724 8.96 25.44 -6.10
CA ILE A 724 8.75 25.12 -4.68
C ILE A 724 7.48 24.28 -4.48
N ALA A 725 6.41 24.56 -5.24
CA ALA A 725 5.19 23.77 -5.19
C ALA A 725 5.39 22.34 -5.72
N GLN A 726 6.17 22.17 -6.80
CA GLN A 726 6.53 20.85 -7.32
C GLN A 726 7.39 20.07 -6.34
N PHE A 727 8.39 20.71 -5.71
CA PHE A 727 9.19 20.11 -4.65
C PHE A 727 8.29 19.58 -3.53
N TRP A 728 7.38 20.41 -3.01
CA TRP A 728 6.46 20.02 -1.94
C TRP A 728 5.60 18.81 -2.33
N ARG A 729 5.06 18.81 -3.55
CA ARG A 729 4.27 17.68 -4.07
C ARG A 729 5.09 16.39 -4.15
N ARG A 730 6.36 16.46 -4.55
CA ARG A 730 7.26 15.28 -4.63
C ARG A 730 7.72 14.80 -3.26
N LEU A 731 7.89 15.71 -2.30
CA LEU A 731 8.23 15.37 -0.93
C LEU A 731 7.16 14.46 -0.30
N ALA A 732 5.88 14.65 -0.67
CA ALA A 732 4.77 13.79 -0.27
C ALA A 732 4.80 13.46 1.25
N TRP A 733 4.97 14.50 2.06
CA TRP A 733 5.25 14.36 3.49
C TRP A 733 4.17 13.51 4.18
N PRO A 734 4.51 12.38 4.83
CA PRO A 734 3.52 11.41 5.30
C PRO A 734 2.62 11.93 6.43
N ASP A 735 3.15 12.82 7.27
CA ASP A 735 2.42 13.37 8.41
C ASP A 735 1.65 14.62 8.02
N ILE A 736 0.34 14.45 7.82
CA ILE A 736 -0.58 15.52 7.43
C ILE A 736 -0.52 16.67 8.45
N VAL A 737 -0.52 16.36 9.74
CA VAL A 737 -0.49 17.36 10.82
C VAL A 737 0.86 18.07 10.85
N GLY A 738 1.95 17.30 10.88
CA GLY A 738 3.31 17.84 10.87
C GLY A 738 3.68 18.60 9.59
N SER A 739 2.91 18.44 8.51
CA SER A 739 3.10 19.17 7.25
C SER A 739 2.64 20.64 7.31
N ILE A 740 1.65 20.96 8.15
CA ILE A 740 1.03 22.30 8.20
C ILE A 740 2.03 23.40 8.57
N PRO A 741 2.90 23.25 9.59
CA PRO A 741 3.91 24.26 9.90
C PRO A 741 4.88 24.52 8.74
N TYR A 742 5.25 23.50 7.97
CA TYR A 742 6.10 23.65 6.80
C TYR A 742 5.39 24.41 5.67
N LEU A 743 4.09 24.16 5.46
CA LEU A 743 3.28 24.89 4.49
C LEU A 743 3.12 26.37 4.84
N ILE A 744 2.86 26.67 6.12
CA ILE A 744 2.82 28.05 6.62
C ILE A 744 4.16 28.72 6.33
N LYS A 745 5.27 28.03 6.63
CA LYS A 745 6.61 28.57 6.43
C LYS A 745 6.95 28.81 4.97
N ILE A 746 6.63 27.87 4.07
CA ILE A 746 6.82 28.04 2.61
C ILE A 746 6.01 29.25 2.12
N THR A 747 4.75 29.38 2.55
CA THR A 747 3.87 30.47 2.12
C THR A 747 4.39 31.82 2.62
N GLU A 748 4.86 31.88 3.87
CA GLU A 748 5.48 33.08 4.46
C GLU A 748 6.76 33.47 3.71
N ASP A 749 7.67 32.52 3.50
CA ASP A 749 8.97 32.79 2.86
C ASP A 749 8.81 33.21 1.40
N MET A 750 7.89 32.56 0.65
CA MET A 750 7.57 32.96 -0.72
C MET A 750 6.80 34.29 -0.79
N GLY A 751 5.93 34.57 0.19
CA GLY A 751 5.25 35.85 0.31
C GLY A 751 6.24 37.00 0.49
N GLN A 752 7.18 36.85 1.44
CA GLN A 752 8.25 37.83 1.66
C GLN A 752 9.13 38.01 0.42
N ALA A 753 9.49 36.91 -0.26
CA ALA A 753 10.29 36.95 -1.47
C ALA A 753 9.59 37.69 -2.64
N THR A 754 8.28 37.49 -2.80
CA THR A 754 7.50 38.19 -3.84
C THR A 754 7.24 39.67 -3.52
N VAL A 755 7.08 40.01 -2.24
CA VAL A 755 7.06 41.41 -1.78
C VAL A 755 8.41 42.09 -2.04
N LEU A 756 9.53 41.40 -1.78
CA LEU A 756 10.87 41.90 -2.08
C LEU A 756 11.03 42.20 -3.58
N TYR A 757 10.57 41.31 -4.46
CA TYR A 757 10.57 41.57 -5.91
C TYR A 757 9.84 42.88 -6.25
N ALA A 758 8.63 43.09 -5.72
CA ALA A 758 7.86 44.30 -5.96
C ALA A 758 8.61 45.56 -5.49
N ASN A 759 9.28 45.50 -4.33
CA ASN A 759 10.10 46.59 -3.80
C ASN A 759 11.33 46.88 -4.68
N LEU A 760 12.05 45.85 -5.15
CA LEU A 760 13.25 46.03 -5.97
C LEU A 760 12.91 46.62 -7.35
N VAL A 761 11.84 46.15 -7.99
CA VAL A 761 11.40 46.67 -9.29
C VAL A 761 10.90 48.12 -9.16
N GLU A 762 10.17 48.45 -8.10
CA GLU A 762 9.74 49.82 -7.81
C GLU A 762 10.93 50.75 -7.50
N GLY A 763 11.90 50.27 -6.72
CA GLY A 763 13.14 51.01 -6.44
C GLY A 763 13.96 51.27 -7.71
N LYS A 764 14.03 50.31 -8.64
CA LYS A 764 14.65 50.52 -9.96
C LYS A 764 13.93 51.58 -10.78
N LEU A 765 12.60 51.62 -10.72
CA LEU A 765 11.80 52.66 -11.39
C LEU A 765 12.08 54.04 -10.78
N GLN A 766 12.17 54.12 -9.44
CA GLN A 766 12.53 55.35 -8.73
C GLN A 766 13.94 55.84 -9.07
N ALA A 767 14.94 54.95 -9.10
CA ALA A 767 16.32 55.28 -9.41
C ALA A 767 16.51 55.84 -10.84
N ARG A 768 15.57 55.57 -11.76
CA ARG A 768 15.54 56.14 -13.11
C ARG A 768 14.91 57.54 -13.19
N GLY A 769 14.56 58.14 -12.06
CA GLY A 769 13.97 59.49 -12.00
C GLY A 769 12.49 59.55 -12.38
N TYR A 770 11.79 58.42 -12.41
CA TYR A 770 10.40 58.36 -12.87
C TYR A 770 9.44 59.25 -12.06
N TYR A 771 9.63 59.33 -10.74
CA TYR A 771 8.77 60.13 -9.86
C TYR A 771 9.00 61.64 -9.97
N GLU A 772 10.08 62.05 -10.65
CA GLU A 772 10.51 63.44 -10.85
C GLU A 772 10.22 63.96 -12.27
N ALA A 773 9.85 63.07 -13.20
CA ALA A 773 9.60 63.43 -14.60
C ALA A 773 8.31 64.26 -14.78
N VAL A 774 8.39 65.35 -15.55
CA VAL A 774 7.28 66.28 -15.84
C VAL A 774 6.32 65.73 -16.91
N SER A 775 6.77 64.80 -17.77
CA SER A 775 5.95 64.15 -18.78
C SER A 775 6.11 62.63 -18.73
N ILE A 776 5.10 61.95 -18.17
CA ILE A 776 5.05 60.48 -18.06
C ILE A 776 4.96 59.79 -19.42
N PHE A 777 4.45 60.48 -20.44
CA PHE A 777 4.11 59.86 -21.73
C PHE A 777 5.33 59.36 -22.52
N LEU A 778 6.54 59.80 -22.14
CA LEU A 778 7.82 59.26 -22.66
C LEU A 778 8.17 57.87 -22.08
N TYR A 779 7.56 57.48 -20.95
CA TYR A 779 7.87 56.25 -20.21
C TYR A 779 6.67 55.29 -20.10
N THR A 780 5.60 55.51 -20.86
CA THR A 780 4.35 54.72 -20.87
C THR A 780 4.61 53.21 -20.96
N GLN A 781 5.57 52.80 -21.79
CA GLN A 781 5.95 51.40 -21.97
C GLN A 781 6.63 50.82 -20.72
N ASP A 782 7.68 51.47 -20.20
CA ASP A 782 8.44 51.02 -19.03
C ASP A 782 7.53 50.86 -17.80
N LEU A 783 6.61 51.80 -17.59
CA LEU A 783 5.67 51.76 -16.47
C LEU A 783 4.66 50.63 -16.58
N SER A 784 4.09 50.48 -17.76
CA SER A 784 3.12 49.44 -18.03
C SER A 784 3.76 48.06 -17.84
N VAL A 785 4.97 47.87 -18.34
CA VAL A 785 5.75 46.64 -18.20
C VAL A 785 6.07 46.37 -16.72
N THR A 786 6.52 47.37 -15.96
CA THR A 786 6.76 47.24 -14.51
C THR A 786 5.50 46.85 -13.74
N ILE A 787 4.37 47.52 -13.99
CA ILE A 787 3.09 47.21 -13.33
C ILE A 787 2.59 45.80 -13.71
N ASN A 788 2.75 45.39 -14.96
CA ASN A 788 2.40 44.05 -15.42
C ASN A 788 3.27 42.98 -14.76
N ASN A 789 4.58 43.22 -14.61
CA ASN A 789 5.51 42.33 -13.93
C ASN A 789 5.11 42.10 -12.47
N ILE A 790 4.80 43.18 -11.74
CA ILE A 790 4.38 43.11 -10.34
C ILE A 790 3.07 42.32 -10.22
N GLU A 791 2.08 42.57 -11.09
CA GLU A 791 0.82 41.83 -11.08
C GLU A 791 1.01 40.34 -11.45
N ARG A 792 1.92 40.03 -12.37
CA ARG A 792 2.21 38.63 -12.76
C ARG A 792 2.77 37.82 -11.59
N VAL A 793 3.70 38.40 -10.83
CA VAL A 793 4.28 37.78 -9.63
C VAL A 793 3.23 37.67 -8.53
N ARG A 794 2.40 38.71 -8.34
CA ARG A 794 1.26 38.67 -7.41
C ARG A 794 0.31 37.51 -7.70
N GLU A 795 -0.07 37.32 -8.96
CA GLU A 795 -0.98 36.25 -9.35
C GLU A 795 -0.34 34.86 -9.18
N SER A 796 0.97 34.75 -9.46
CA SER A 796 1.72 33.52 -9.21
C SER A 796 1.77 33.15 -7.71
N PHE A 797 1.88 34.14 -6.82
CA PHE A 797 1.86 33.90 -5.38
C PHE A 797 0.44 33.59 -4.87
N LYS A 798 -0.60 34.28 -5.36
CA LYS A 798 -1.99 33.99 -5.00
C LYS A 798 -2.44 32.57 -5.32
N THR A 799 -1.90 32.01 -6.40
CA THR A 799 -2.20 30.64 -6.84
C THR A 799 -1.36 29.58 -6.13
N LEU A 800 -0.29 29.98 -5.41
CA LEU A 800 0.62 29.05 -4.71
C LEU A 800 -0.09 28.13 -3.69
N PRO A 801 -1.02 28.60 -2.82
CA PRO A 801 -1.73 27.71 -1.90
C PRO A 801 -2.51 26.59 -2.62
N ILE A 802 -3.04 26.89 -3.81
CA ILE A 802 -3.75 25.91 -4.65
C ILE A 802 -2.75 24.89 -5.20
N GLU A 803 -1.59 25.33 -5.71
CA GLU A 803 -0.54 24.45 -6.23
C GLU A 803 0.08 23.55 -5.15
N LEU A 804 0.10 24.02 -3.89
CA LEU A 804 0.51 23.25 -2.71
C LEU A 804 -0.56 22.27 -2.22
N SER A 805 -1.75 22.24 -2.85
CA SER A 805 -2.90 21.40 -2.46
C SER A 805 -3.35 21.62 -1.01
N TYR A 806 -3.30 22.87 -0.56
CA TYR A 806 -3.56 23.25 0.83
C TYR A 806 -4.93 22.78 1.34
N ASP A 807 -6.01 23.08 0.60
CA ASP A 807 -7.37 22.74 1.03
C ASP A 807 -7.57 21.23 1.24
N LYS A 808 -6.97 20.42 0.37
CA LYS A 808 -7.05 18.96 0.49
C LYS A 808 -6.35 18.47 1.76
N LEU A 809 -5.21 19.07 2.12
CA LEU A 809 -4.44 18.70 3.30
C LEU A 809 -5.11 19.14 4.59
N LEU A 810 -5.71 20.34 4.62
CA LEU A 810 -6.48 20.80 5.79
C LEU A 810 -7.73 19.94 6.04
N VAL A 811 -8.50 19.64 5.00
CA VAL A 811 -9.68 18.76 5.12
C VAL A 811 -9.26 17.36 5.60
N ALA A 812 -8.09 16.87 5.18
CA ALA A 812 -7.55 15.63 5.71
C ALA A 812 -7.10 15.75 7.18
N ALA A 813 -6.63 16.93 7.61
CA ALA A 813 -6.22 17.20 8.99
C ALA A 813 -7.40 17.32 9.98
N GLU A 814 -8.60 17.67 9.51
CA GLU A 814 -9.84 17.70 10.33
C GLU A 814 -10.16 16.35 10.99
N LYS A 815 -9.66 15.24 10.42
CA LYS A 815 -9.83 13.90 11.00
C LYS A 815 -8.99 13.66 12.26
N TYR A 816 -7.93 14.44 12.46
CA TYR A 816 -6.92 14.21 13.49
C TYR A 816 -6.81 15.35 14.52
N HIS A 817 -7.33 16.54 14.18
CA HIS A 817 -7.34 17.71 15.06
C HIS A 817 -8.72 18.31 15.24
N ASN A 818 -8.88 19.15 16.26
CA ASN A 818 -10.09 19.94 16.44
C ASN A 818 -10.27 20.88 15.23
N ILE A 819 -11.50 20.95 14.71
CA ILE A 819 -11.91 21.84 13.62
C ILE A 819 -11.44 23.29 13.87
N ASN A 820 -11.48 23.75 15.12
CA ASN A 820 -11.00 25.09 15.49
C ASN A 820 -9.52 25.33 15.18
N VAL A 821 -8.66 24.32 15.35
CA VAL A 821 -7.21 24.42 15.07
C VAL A 821 -6.94 24.40 13.56
N VAL A 822 -7.71 23.61 12.82
CA VAL A 822 -7.63 23.56 11.35
C VAL A 822 -8.08 24.90 10.76
N GLU A 823 -9.19 25.46 11.25
CA GLU A 823 -9.71 26.76 10.85
C GLU A 823 -8.78 27.92 11.26
N GLU A 824 -8.09 27.82 12.40
CA GLU A 824 -7.06 28.79 12.77
C GLU A 824 -5.89 28.76 11.77
N ASN A 825 -5.42 27.57 11.38
CA ASN A 825 -4.36 27.43 10.39
C ASN A 825 -4.81 27.90 8.99
N ARG A 826 -6.06 27.63 8.61
CA ARG A 826 -6.72 28.18 7.40
C ARG A 826 -6.63 29.69 7.37
N ARG A 827 -7.10 30.34 8.43
CA ARG A 827 -7.05 31.79 8.57
C ARG A 827 -5.64 32.33 8.54
N LYS A 828 -4.64 31.65 9.14
CA LYS A 828 -3.23 32.09 9.09
C LYS A 828 -2.72 32.16 7.66
N ILE A 829 -2.93 31.13 6.85
CA ILE A 829 -2.46 31.11 5.45
C ILE A 829 -3.23 32.10 4.59
N GLU A 830 -4.56 32.17 4.73
CA GLU A 830 -5.37 33.18 4.04
C GLU A 830 -4.94 34.60 4.40
N THR A 831 -4.61 34.85 5.67
CA THR A 831 -4.10 36.14 6.15
C THR A 831 -2.73 36.44 5.54
N ILE A 832 -1.78 35.50 5.53
CA ILE A 832 -0.45 35.70 4.91
C ILE A 832 -0.61 36.04 3.43
N VAL A 833 -1.43 35.26 2.70
CA VAL A 833 -1.64 35.47 1.27
C VAL A 833 -2.32 36.80 1.00
N ALA A 834 -3.34 37.16 1.78
CA ALA A 834 -4.04 38.44 1.67
C ALA A 834 -3.11 39.62 1.96
N THR A 835 -2.36 39.58 3.06
CA THR A 835 -1.42 40.63 3.47
C THR A 835 -0.34 40.85 2.43
N CYS A 836 0.41 39.81 2.03
CA CYS A 836 1.45 39.96 1.01
C CYS A 836 0.88 40.37 -0.36
N SER A 837 -0.29 39.83 -0.75
CA SER A 837 -0.95 40.24 -2.00
C SER A 837 -1.41 41.69 -1.98
N GLN A 838 -1.79 42.20 -0.82
CA GLN A 838 -2.19 43.57 -0.62
C GLN A 838 -0.98 44.50 -0.65
N GLU A 839 0.11 44.17 0.04
CA GLU A 839 1.37 44.92 -0.03
C GLU A 839 1.90 45.04 -1.46
N ILE A 840 1.85 43.94 -2.24
CA ILE A 840 2.23 43.97 -3.66
C ILE A 840 1.27 44.86 -4.47
N ALA A 841 -0.05 44.78 -4.20
CA ALA A 841 -1.04 45.62 -4.88
C ALA A 841 -0.86 47.12 -4.55
N GLU A 842 -0.49 47.46 -3.33
CA GLU A 842 -0.20 48.84 -2.93
C GLU A 842 0.94 49.45 -3.74
N LYS A 843 1.95 48.66 -4.13
CA LYS A 843 3.00 49.13 -5.06
C LYS A 843 2.43 49.45 -6.44
N ILE A 844 1.51 48.63 -6.94
CA ILE A 844 0.82 48.90 -8.22
C ILE A 844 0.00 50.19 -8.11
N TYR A 845 -0.81 50.35 -7.06
CA TYR A 845 -1.59 51.56 -6.84
C TYR A 845 -0.71 52.80 -6.66
N LYS A 846 0.43 52.71 -5.96
CA LYS A 846 1.39 53.81 -5.82
C LYS A 846 1.88 54.31 -7.17
N ILE A 847 2.26 53.40 -8.08
CA ILE A 847 2.72 53.76 -9.42
C ILE A 847 1.56 54.36 -10.25
N LEU A 848 0.38 53.74 -10.22
CA LEU A 848 -0.81 54.22 -10.94
C LEU A 848 -1.29 55.60 -10.45
N HIS A 849 -1.31 55.84 -9.14
CA HIS A 849 -1.68 57.15 -8.57
C HIS A 849 -0.70 58.23 -9.02
N LYS A 850 0.60 57.93 -9.11
CA LYS A 850 1.56 58.88 -9.67
C LYS A 850 1.27 59.19 -11.13
N VAL A 851 0.83 58.19 -11.92
CA VAL A 851 0.39 58.40 -13.31
C VAL A 851 -0.78 59.38 -13.36
N VAL A 852 -1.81 59.13 -12.56
CA VAL A 852 -3.01 59.97 -12.55
C VAL A 852 -2.74 61.36 -11.97
N GLN A 853 -1.87 61.50 -10.98
CA GLN A 853 -1.51 62.80 -10.39
C GLN A 853 -0.95 63.79 -11.43
N ILE A 854 -0.24 63.28 -12.45
CA ILE A 854 0.28 64.13 -13.54
C ILE A 854 -0.81 64.46 -14.55
N MET A 855 -1.75 63.55 -14.78
CA MET A 855 -2.95 63.82 -15.59
C MET A 855 -3.93 64.76 -14.87
N GLU A 856 -3.89 64.81 -13.53
CA GLU A 856 -4.87 65.45 -12.67
C GLU A 856 -5.07 66.93 -13.01
N ASN A 857 -4.00 67.69 -13.24
CA ASN A 857 -4.11 69.12 -13.55
C ASN A 857 -4.88 69.38 -14.87
N GLU A 858 -4.56 68.63 -15.93
CA GLU A 858 -5.24 68.74 -17.23
C GLU A 858 -6.69 68.24 -17.15
N LEU A 859 -6.91 67.13 -16.44
CA LEU A 859 -8.27 66.61 -16.19
C LEU A 859 -9.12 67.64 -15.45
N LYS A 860 -8.55 68.31 -14.44
CA LYS A 860 -9.24 69.36 -13.69
C LYS A 860 -9.60 70.55 -14.56
N GLN A 861 -8.67 71.01 -15.40
CA GLN A 861 -8.92 72.11 -16.35
C GLN A 861 -10.01 71.76 -17.36
N HIS A 862 -9.96 70.55 -17.95
CA HIS A 862 -10.98 70.10 -18.90
C HIS A 862 -12.37 69.96 -18.26
N VAL A 863 -12.46 69.41 -17.06
CA VAL A 863 -13.73 69.31 -16.30
C VAL A 863 -14.26 70.69 -15.94
N PHE A 864 -13.39 71.62 -15.52
CA PHE A 864 -13.78 72.99 -15.22
C PHE A 864 -14.37 73.70 -16.44
N HIS A 865 -13.68 73.65 -17.60
CA HIS A 865 -14.15 74.27 -18.85
C HIS A 865 -15.43 73.63 -19.41
N MET A 866 -15.60 72.33 -19.21
CA MET A 866 -16.84 71.62 -19.55
C MET A 866 -18.04 72.19 -18.77
N ILE A 867 -17.85 72.52 -17.49
CA ILE A 867 -18.90 73.10 -16.65
C ILE A 867 -19.11 74.59 -16.95
N GLU A 868 -18.04 75.35 -17.21
CA GLU A 868 -18.10 76.79 -17.51
C GLU A 868 -18.60 77.14 -18.93
N ALA A 869 -18.83 76.16 -19.80
CA ALA A 869 -19.20 76.43 -21.18
C ALA A 869 -20.50 77.27 -21.31
N PRO A 870 -20.57 78.22 -22.28
CA PRO A 870 -21.77 79.02 -22.52
C PRO A 870 -23.02 78.17 -22.84
N GLU A 871 -24.22 78.68 -22.56
CA GLU A 871 -25.49 77.96 -22.80
C GLU A 871 -25.72 77.57 -24.26
N ALA A 872 -25.18 78.34 -25.21
CA ALA A 872 -25.31 78.09 -26.65
C ALA A 872 -24.58 76.82 -27.14
N VAL A 873 -23.64 76.27 -26.35
CA VAL A 873 -22.81 75.13 -26.75
C VAL A 873 -23.49 73.82 -26.37
N GLN A 874 -23.56 72.88 -27.33
CA GLN A 874 -24.16 71.57 -27.12
C GLN A 874 -23.32 70.71 -26.17
N ALA A 875 -23.98 69.80 -25.45
CA ALA A 875 -23.33 68.85 -24.54
C ALA A 875 -22.15 68.10 -25.18
N GLN A 876 -22.30 67.67 -26.44
CA GLN A 876 -21.29 66.89 -27.15
C GLN A 876 -20.02 67.72 -27.46
N GLU A 877 -20.18 69.00 -27.78
CA GLU A 877 -19.08 69.91 -28.13
C GLU A 877 -18.27 70.32 -26.90
N THR A 878 -18.92 70.48 -25.73
CA THR A 878 -18.24 70.76 -24.46
C THR A 878 -17.39 69.60 -23.93
N MET A 879 -17.73 68.37 -24.33
CA MET A 879 -17.07 67.14 -23.88
C MET A 879 -15.89 66.73 -24.75
N ALA A 880 -15.89 67.14 -26.02
CA ALA A 880 -14.92 66.68 -27.01
C ALA A 880 -13.45 66.88 -26.57
N PRO A 881 -13.04 68.02 -25.95
CA PRO A 881 -11.66 68.20 -25.50
C PRO A 881 -11.25 67.21 -24.41
N LEU A 882 -12.13 66.95 -23.44
CA LEU A 882 -11.88 65.98 -22.37
C LEU A 882 -11.77 64.56 -22.92
N ILE A 883 -12.71 64.17 -23.79
CA ILE A 883 -12.71 62.84 -24.41
C ILE A 883 -11.46 62.65 -25.27
N GLN A 884 -11.08 63.64 -26.08
CA GLN A 884 -9.90 63.57 -26.93
C GLN A 884 -8.60 63.46 -26.10
N TYR A 885 -8.50 64.21 -25.00
CA TYR A 885 -7.39 64.09 -24.06
C TYR A 885 -7.34 62.67 -23.45
N LEU A 886 -8.48 62.15 -22.98
CA LEU A 886 -8.56 60.82 -22.41
C LEU A 886 -8.22 59.73 -23.44
N ASP A 887 -8.73 59.81 -24.67
CA ASP A 887 -8.46 58.86 -25.74
C ASP A 887 -6.96 58.79 -26.05
N ASN A 888 -6.31 59.94 -26.29
CA ASN A 888 -4.89 59.98 -26.63
C ASN A 888 -4.01 59.36 -25.52
N ASN A 889 -4.33 59.64 -24.27
CA ASN A 889 -3.51 59.22 -23.14
C ASN A 889 -3.81 57.79 -22.68
N LEU A 890 -5.08 57.39 -22.63
CA LEU A 890 -5.49 56.04 -22.19
C LEU A 890 -5.25 54.98 -23.26
N LEU A 891 -5.36 55.30 -24.56
CA LEU A 891 -5.04 54.34 -25.63
C LEU A 891 -3.56 53.92 -25.59
N ALA A 892 -2.66 54.85 -25.29
CA ALA A 892 -1.25 54.54 -25.12
C ALA A 892 -1.02 53.51 -24.01
N PHE A 893 -1.73 53.62 -22.88
CA PHE A 893 -1.64 52.64 -21.79
C PHE A 893 -2.35 51.31 -22.10
N LYS A 894 -3.44 51.32 -22.88
CA LYS A 894 -4.20 50.13 -23.26
C LYS A 894 -3.34 49.10 -24.01
N ASP A 895 -2.46 49.58 -24.89
CA ASP A 895 -1.61 48.71 -25.70
C ASP A 895 -0.52 48.01 -24.87
N TYR A 896 0.02 48.67 -23.84
CA TYR A 896 1.10 48.13 -23.02
C TYR A 896 0.67 47.52 -21.67
N MET A 897 -0.48 47.87 -21.10
CA MET A 897 -0.98 47.29 -19.84
C MET A 897 -1.83 46.04 -20.06
N ILE A 898 -1.83 45.14 -19.08
CA ILE A 898 -2.80 44.04 -19.02
C ILE A 898 -4.19 44.56 -18.60
N ARG A 899 -5.27 43.88 -19.02
CA ARG A 899 -6.66 44.33 -18.81
C ARG A 899 -6.97 44.72 -17.37
N HIS A 900 -6.53 43.92 -16.40
CA HIS A 900 -6.80 44.16 -14.99
C HIS A 900 -6.16 45.48 -14.48
N ASN A 901 -4.90 45.73 -14.82
CA ASN A 901 -4.21 46.96 -14.43
C ASN A 901 -4.76 48.19 -15.19
N PHE A 902 -5.15 48.02 -16.45
CA PHE A 902 -5.83 49.07 -17.20
C PHE A 902 -7.18 49.43 -16.58
N THR A 903 -7.94 48.44 -16.11
CA THR A 903 -9.21 48.65 -15.38
C THR A 903 -8.98 49.46 -14.10
N ARG A 904 -7.96 49.12 -13.31
CA ARG A 904 -7.56 49.90 -12.11
C ARG A 904 -7.22 51.35 -12.46
N LEU A 905 -6.49 51.57 -13.57
CA LEU A 905 -6.18 52.92 -14.05
C LEU A 905 -7.46 53.71 -14.38
N LEU A 906 -8.40 53.09 -15.11
CA LEU A 906 -9.69 53.70 -15.44
C LEU A 906 -10.50 54.05 -14.18
N GLU A 907 -10.51 53.21 -13.15
CA GLU A 907 -11.22 53.47 -11.89
C GLU A 907 -10.65 54.69 -11.15
N ILE A 908 -9.33 54.84 -11.12
CA ILE A 908 -8.67 56.00 -10.49
C ILE A 908 -8.98 57.27 -11.28
N VAL A 909 -8.88 57.24 -12.61
CA VAL A 909 -9.20 58.40 -13.47
C VAL A 909 -10.67 58.80 -13.34
N TRP A 910 -11.60 57.84 -13.36
CA TRP A 910 -13.03 58.08 -13.15
C TRP A 910 -13.31 58.75 -11.80
N THR A 911 -12.63 58.28 -10.75
CA THR A 911 -12.77 58.85 -9.40
C THR A 911 -12.31 60.31 -9.36
N VAL A 912 -11.17 60.64 -9.99
CA VAL A 912 -10.67 62.02 -10.05
C VAL A 912 -11.63 62.96 -10.80
N ILE A 913 -12.22 62.50 -11.90
CA ILE A 913 -13.24 63.27 -12.64
C ILE A 913 -14.47 63.54 -11.77
N LEU A 914 -14.99 62.53 -11.08
CA LEU A 914 -16.14 62.68 -10.19
C LEU A 914 -15.85 63.62 -9.00
N GLU A 915 -14.65 63.52 -8.42
CA GLU A 915 -14.21 64.39 -7.33
C GLU A 915 -14.10 65.84 -7.80
N GLN A 916 -13.55 66.09 -8.99
CA GLN A 916 -13.49 67.43 -9.52
C GLN A 916 -14.89 68.00 -9.81
N ILE A 917 -15.79 67.21 -10.41
CA ILE A 917 -17.19 67.64 -10.62
C ILE A 917 -17.86 67.97 -9.29
N LEU A 918 -17.62 67.16 -8.25
CA LEU A 918 -18.18 67.40 -6.92
C LEU A 918 -17.70 68.76 -6.36
N VAL A 919 -16.39 69.03 -6.43
CA VAL A 919 -15.78 70.29 -5.99
C VAL A 919 -16.38 71.47 -6.75
N ASP A 920 -16.48 71.39 -8.07
CA ASP A 920 -17.01 72.47 -8.92
C ASP A 920 -18.51 72.72 -8.72
N VAL A 921 -19.29 71.68 -8.41
CA VAL A 921 -20.73 71.80 -8.10
C VAL A 921 -20.96 72.42 -6.73
N GLN A 922 -20.06 72.19 -5.77
CA GLN A 922 -20.16 72.71 -4.41
C GLN A 922 -19.65 74.15 -4.27
N THR A 923 -18.64 74.54 -5.05
CA THR A 923 -17.99 75.86 -4.96
C THR A 923 -18.62 76.92 -5.86
N ALA A 924 -19.44 76.52 -6.83
CA ALA A 924 -20.04 77.45 -7.77
C ALA A 924 -21.23 78.23 -7.20
N SER A 925 -21.04 79.53 -7.00
CA SER A 925 -22.10 80.48 -6.65
C SER A 925 -22.90 80.88 -7.90
N SER A 926 -24.22 80.62 -7.91
CA SER A 926 -25.20 81.15 -8.87
C SER A 926 -24.92 80.87 -10.37
N ARG A 927 -24.95 79.59 -10.78
CA ARG A 927 -24.97 79.20 -12.21
C ARG A 927 -26.39 78.91 -12.72
N PRO A 928 -26.69 79.15 -14.01
CA PRO A 928 -27.99 78.79 -14.60
C PRO A 928 -28.29 77.29 -14.52
N VAL A 929 -29.57 76.96 -14.34
CA VAL A 929 -30.08 75.57 -14.23
C VAL A 929 -29.73 74.73 -15.48
N SER A 930 -29.72 75.36 -16.65
CA SER A 930 -29.37 74.79 -17.97
C SER A 930 -27.97 74.15 -17.99
N CYS A 931 -26.99 74.76 -17.31
CA CYS A 931 -25.61 74.25 -17.19
C CYS A 931 -25.59 72.90 -16.47
N TYR A 932 -26.29 72.79 -15.35
CA TYR A 932 -26.39 71.53 -14.58
C TYR A 932 -27.20 70.45 -15.32
N GLN A 933 -28.21 70.83 -16.10
CA GLN A 933 -28.95 69.90 -16.96
C GLN A 933 -28.05 69.32 -18.07
N ARG A 934 -27.20 70.14 -18.68
CA ARG A 934 -26.20 69.69 -19.66
C ARG A 934 -25.17 68.76 -19.03
N LEU A 935 -24.62 69.15 -17.87
CA LEU A 935 -23.68 68.32 -17.11
C LEU A 935 -24.28 66.96 -16.75
N LEU A 936 -25.53 66.92 -16.28
CA LEU A 936 -26.23 65.68 -15.95
C LEU A 936 -26.37 64.77 -17.17
N LYS A 937 -26.71 65.34 -18.34
CA LYS A 937 -26.79 64.60 -19.61
C LYS A 937 -25.42 64.06 -20.03
N SER A 938 -24.39 64.91 -20.04
CA SER A 938 -23.02 64.52 -20.40
C SER A 938 -22.46 63.42 -19.51
N LEU A 939 -22.77 63.47 -18.21
CA LEU A 939 -22.38 62.46 -17.22
C LEU A 939 -23.13 61.13 -17.41
N ASP A 940 -24.45 61.18 -17.62
CA ASP A 940 -25.31 59.99 -17.70
C ASP A 940 -25.19 59.21 -19.02
N THR A 941 -24.83 59.88 -20.12
CA THR A 941 -24.67 59.23 -21.42
C THR A 941 -23.20 59.17 -21.83
N SER A 942 -22.60 60.31 -22.16
CA SER A 942 -21.35 60.35 -22.92
C SER A 942 -20.13 59.88 -22.12
N LEU A 943 -19.99 60.30 -20.86
CA LEU A 943 -18.88 59.86 -20.00
C LEU A 943 -19.01 58.40 -19.56
N ILE A 944 -20.22 57.95 -19.20
CA ILE A 944 -20.46 56.55 -18.85
C ILE A 944 -20.16 55.65 -20.05
N ASP A 945 -20.66 55.99 -21.24
CA ASP A 945 -20.44 55.18 -22.44
C ASP A 945 -18.95 55.16 -22.84
N PHE A 946 -18.23 56.28 -22.67
CA PHE A 946 -16.78 56.35 -22.88
C PHE A 946 -16.00 55.40 -21.96
N PHE A 947 -16.19 55.48 -20.63
CA PHE A 947 -15.47 54.62 -19.70
C PHE A 947 -15.94 53.17 -19.74
N HIS A 948 -17.15 52.92 -20.21
CA HIS A 948 -17.67 51.57 -20.43
C HIS A 948 -17.08 50.90 -21.67
N ALA A 949 -16.93 51.67 -22.76
CA ALA A 949 -16.30 51.25 -24.01
C ALA A 949 -16.79 49.88 -24.53
N ASP A 950 -18.12 49.69 -24.66
CA ASP A 950 -18.74 48.44 -25.13
C ASP A 950 -18.19 47.18 -24.43
N ASP A 951 -18.24 47.16 -23.09
CA ASP A 951 -17.72 46.10 -22.21
C ASP A 951 -16.18 45.88 -22.26
N GLN A 952 -15.43 46.74 -22.96
CA GLN A 952 -13.96 46.72 -22.95
C GLN A 952 -13.34 47.56 -21.84
N GLY A 953 -14.11 48.45 -21.23
CA GLY A 953 -13.71 49.31 -20.11
C GLY A 953 -14.30 48.87 -18.77
N LEU A 954 -14.86 49.81 -18.02
CA LEU A 954 -15.47 49.56 -16.72
C LEU A 954 -16.92 49.08 -16.83
N PRO A 955 -17.35 48.10 -16.01
CA PRO A 955 -18.76 47.75 -15.91
C PRO A 955 -19.62 48.95 -15.51
N LYS A 956 -20.83 49.08 -16.08
CA LYS A 956 -21.75 50.18 -15.77
C LYS A 956 -22.10 50.25 -14.27
N ASP A 957 -22.08 49.12 -13.57
CA ASP A 957 -22.32 49.05 -12.13
C ASP A 957 -21.16 49.66 -11.33
N ASN A 958 -19.90 49.42 -11.73
CA ASN A 958 -18.71 50.02 -11.11
C ASN A 958 -18.67 51.53 -11.37
N LEU A 959 -19.10 51.98 -12.55
CA LEU A 959 -19.20 53.40 -12.89
C LEU A 959 -20.25 54.12 -12.05
N LYS A 960 -21.38 53.47 -11.78
CA LYS A 960 -22.49 53.99 -10.96
C LYS A 960 -22.29 53.74 -9.46
N ASN A 961 -21.05 53.89 -8.99
CA ASN A 961 -20.69 53.79 -7.58
C ASN A 961 -21.32 54.90 -6.71
N ASP A 962 -21.13 54.85 -5.40
CA ASP A 962 -21.77 55.78 -4.48
C ASP A 962 -21.31 57.24 -4.64
N LYS A 963 -20.05 57.46 -5.06
CA LYS A 963 -19.55 58.80 -5.43
C LYS A 963 -20.32 59.35 -6.63
N TYR A 964 -20.51 58.55 -7.68
CA TYR A 964 -21.33 58.93 -8.83
C TYR A 964 -22.78 59.23 -8.41
N LYS A 965 -23.41 58.38 -7.59
CA LYS A 965 -24.78 58.61 -7.10
C LYS A 965 -24.89 59.91 -6.31
N LEU A 966 -23.88 60.23 -5.51
CA LEU A 966 -23.80 61.48 -4.76
C LEU A 966 -23.70 62.69 -5.70
N VAL A 967 -22.74 62.66 -6.64
CA VAL A 967 -22.57 63.71 -7.65
C VAL A 967 -23.86 63.90 -8.45
N LYS A 968 -24.45 62.83 -8.95
CA LYS A 968 -25.71 62.83 -9.70
C LYS A 968 -26.85 63.46 -8.91
N ARG A 969 -26.99 63.12 -7.62
CA ARG A 969 -28.04 63.70 -6.75
C ARG A 969 -27.84 65.20 -6.57
N LEU A 970 -26.61 65.64 -6.32
CA LEU A 970 -26.29 67.06 -6.14
C LEU A 970 -26.51 67.86 -7.42
N VAL A 971 -26.01 67.38 -8.56
CA VAL A 971 -26.26 67.99 -9.87
C VAL A 971 -27.75 68.01 -10.19
N LYS A 972 -28.50 66.94 -9.84
CA LYS A 972 -29.96 66.89 -10.03
C LYS A 972 -30.67 68.00 -9.26
N TYR A 973 -30.36 68.22 -7.98
CA TYR A 973 -30.98 69.29 -7.20
C TYR A 973 -30.68 70.69 -7.79
N GLN A 974 -29.44 70.93 -8.24
CA GLN A 974 -29.08 72.18 -8.91
C GLN A 974 -29.79 72.36 -10.27
N SER A 975 -30.11 71.25 -10.97
CA SER A 975 -30.77 71.23 -12.28
C SER A 975 -32.32 71.28 -12.23
N THR A 976 -32.93 71.32 -11.04
CA THR A 976 -34.39 71.25 -10.84
C THR A 976 -35.00 72.65 -10.64
N ASP A 977 -36.19 72.95 -11.16
CA ASP A 977 -36.85 74.25 -10.95
C ASP A 977 -37.32 74.45 -9.49
N THR A 978 -37.58 75.71 -9.12
CA THR A 978 -37.90 76.11 -7.73
C THR A 978 -39.20 75.50 -7.22
N CYS A 979 -40.23 75.43 -8.06
CA CYS A 979 -41.53 74.89 -7.65
C CYS A 979 -41.43 73.40 -7.37
N THR A 980 -40.70 72.66 -8.21
CA THR A 980 -40.45 71.23 -8.02
C THR A 980 -39.57 70.96 -6.80
N LEU A 981 -38.55 71.78 -6.53
CA LEU A 981 -37.75 71.68 -5.30
C LEU A 981 -38.61 71.85 -4.04
N ILE A 982 -39.52 72.82 -4.01
CA ILE A 982 -40.44 73.03 -2.87
C ILE A 982 -41.38 71.83 -2.70
N LYS A 983 -41.88 71.23 -3.79
CA LYS A 983 -42.69 69.99 -3.70
C LYS A 983 -41.90 68.83 -3.10
N MET A 984 -40.66 68.65 -3.55
CA MET A 984 -39.76 67.63 -3.00
C MET A 984 -39.49 67.86 -1.52
N TYR A 985 -39.36 69.11 -1.07
CA TYR A 985 -39.21 69.43 0.35
C TYR A 985 -40.39 68.95 1.20
N TYR A 986 -41.64 69.20 0.76
CA TYR A 986 -42.81 68.75 1.52
C TYR A 986 -42.99 67.22 1.48
N GLN A 987 -42.57 66.57 0.39
CA GLN A 987 -42.50 65.11 0.35
C GLN A 987 -41.48 64.55 1.35
N ASP A 988 -40.31 65.17 1.47
CA ASP A 988 -39.31 64.80 2.49
C ASP A 988 -39.90 64.97 3.90
N LYS A 989 -40.68 66.03 4.13
CA LYS A 989 -41.37 66.28 5.42
C LYS A 989 -42.47 65.25 5.73
N LEU A 990 -43.24 64.80 4.74
CA LEU A 990 -44.20 63.71 4.93
C LEU A 990 -43.51 62.39 5.28
N GLN A 991 -42.40 62.05 4.59
CA GLN A 991 -41.63 60.86 4.92
C GLN A 991 -40.99 60.92 6.32
N GLU A 992 -40.54 62.11 6.73
CA GLU A 992 -40.08 62.36 8.10
C GLU A 992 -41.22 62.12 9.09
N GLN A 993 -42.40 62.68 8.84
CA GLN A 993 -43.59 62.51 9.68
C GLN A 993 -44.00 61.04 9.84
N GLU A 994 -43.91 60.22 8.79
CA GLU A 994 -44.19 58.78 8.86
C GLU A 994 -43.15 57.99 9.68
N ARG A 995 -41.90 58.47 9.75
CA ARG A 995 -40.81 57.82 10.50
C ARG A 995 -40.73 58.27 11.95
N THR A 996 -41.27 59.43 12.30
CA THR A 996 -41.24 59.96 13.67
C THR A 996 -42.17 59.15 14.58
N THR A 997 -41.58 58.52 15.60
CA THR A 997 -42.30 57.73 16.62
C THR A 997 -42.16 58.29 18.04
N THR A 998 -41.37 59.35 18.22
CA THR A 998 -41.08 59.97 19.53
C THR A 998 -42.16 60.98 19.92
N ASN A 999 -42.39 61.17 21.23
CA ASN A 999 -43.45 62.02 21.78
C ASN A 999 -42.91 63.27 22.49
N ASP A 1000 -41.66 63.65 22.25
CA ASP A 1000 -40.93 64.60 23.10
C ASP A 1000 -41.53 66.03 23.08
N LEU A 1001 -42.29 66.36 22.04
CA LEU A 1001 -43.00 67.64 21.88
C LEU A 1001 -44.52 67.51 22.02
N GLY A 1002 -45.03 66.30 22.26
CA GLY A 1002 -46.46 66.00 22.30
C GLY A 1002 -47.03 65.53 20.97
N LYS A 1003 -48.37 65.47 20.91
CA LYS A 1003 -49.14 64.95 19.76
C LYS A 1003 -50.41 65.75 19.54
N ILE A 1004 -50.84 65.83 18.28
CA ILE A 1004 -52.15 66.35 17.88
C ILE A 1004 -53.08 65.21 17.47
N TYR A 1005 -54.34 65.29 17.88
CA TYR A 1005 -55.44 64.43 17.48
C TYR A 1005 -56.41 65.24 16.63
N CYS A 1006 -56.64 64.81 15.40
CA CYS A 1006 -57.55 65.48 14.48
C CYS A 1006 -58.27 64.49 13.56
N ARG A 1007 -59.33 64.96 12.91
CA ARG A 1007 -60.00 64.27 11.80
C ARG A 1007 -60.07 65.22 10.62
N ALA A 1008 -59.87 64.73 9.42
CA ALA A 1008 -59.98 65.55 8.22
C ALA A 1008 -60.74 64.79 7.12
N TYR A 1009 -61.62 65.49 6.43
CA TYR A 1009 -62.48 64.95 5.39
C TYR A 1009 -62.70 65.97 4.28
N TYR A 1010 -62.78 65.50 3.04
CA TYR A 1010 -63.11 66.34 1.91
C TYR A 1010 -64.55 66.10 1.43
N HIS A 1011 -65.41 67.11 1.62
CA HIS A 1011 -66.78 67.07 1.13
C HIS A 1011 -66.81 67.39 -0.37
N THR A 1012 -66.92 66.36 -1.20
CA THR A 1012 -66.79 66.50 -2.67
C THR A 1012 -67.91 67.35 -3.29
N LYS A 1013 -69.14 67.32 -2.76
CA LYS A 1013 -70.29 68.07 -3.33
C LYS A 1013 -70.26 69.58 -3.03
N GLU A 1014 -69.57 69.98 -1.97
CA GLU A 1014 -69.49 71.35 -1.44
C GLU A 1014 -68.09 71.93 -1.65
N GLU A 1015 -67.20 71.17 -2.30
CA GLU A 1015 -65.79 71.49 -2.54
C GLU A 1015 -65.08 72.04 -1.30
N THR A 1016 -65.33 71.42 -0.15
CA THR A 1016 -64.88 71.92 1.16
C THR A 1016 -64.08 70.84 1.90
N LEU A 1017 -62.85 71.20 2.31
CA LEU A 1017 -62.01 70.42 3.21
C LEU A 1017 -62.35 70.81 4.65
N CYS A 1018 -62.91 69.86 5.40
CA CYS A 1018 -63.26 70.01 6.80
C CYS A 1018 -62.20 69.34 7.67
N ILE A 1019 -61.66 70.07 8.65
CA ILE A 1019 -60.63 69.61 9.58
C ILE A 1019 -61.15 69.86 10.99
N GLU A 1020 -61.32 68.80 11.77
CA GLU A 1020 -61.67 68.86 13.17
C GLU A 1020 -60.42 68.67 14.01
N VAL A 1021 -60.02 69.71 14.75
CA VAL A 1021 -58.96 69.62 15.75
C VAL A 1021 -59.59 69.21 17.06
N ILE A 1022 -59.25 68.01 17.54
CA ILE A 1022 -59.91 67.40 18.69
C ILE A 1022 -59.16 67.77 19.96
N SER A 1023 -57.89 67.39 20.04
CA SER A 1023 -57.06 67.67 21.21
C SER A 1023 -55.58 67.60 20.89
N CYS A 1024 -54.75 68.19 21.74
CA CYS A 1024 -53.33 67.85 21.81
C CYS A 1024 -53.05 67.15 23.14
N LYS A 1025 -51.99 66.33 23.20
CA LYS A 1025 -51.56 65.67 24.44
C LYS A 1025 -50.06 65.76 24.64
N ASN A 1026 -49.65 65.84 25.90
CA ASN A 1026 -48.26 65.89 26.35
C ASN A 1026 -47.45 67.00 25.66
N LEU A 1027 -48.06 68.17 25.47
CA LEU A 1027 -47.35 69.34 24.96
C LEU A 1027 -46.21 69.72 25.89
N LYS A 1028 -45.16 70.32 25.33
CA LYS A 1028 -44.02 70.80 26.09
C LYS A 1028 -44.43 72.06 26.86
N PRO A 1029 -44.17 72.17 28.17
CA PRO A 1029 -44.46 73.40 28.91
C PRO A 1029 -43.53 74.52 28.46
N CYS A 1030 -44.12 75.61 27.93
CA CYS A 1030 -43.39 76.80 27.52
C CYS A 1030 -43.43 77.91 28.59
N ASP A 1031 -44.51 78.02 29.38
CA ASP A 1031 -44.56 78.98 30.48
C ASP A 1031 -43.70 78.59 31.69
N SER A 1032 -43.28 79.63 32.42
CA SER A 1032 -42.63 79.50 33.74
C SER A 1032 -43.49 78.79 34.81
N ASN A 1033 -44.80 78.66 34.56
CA ASN A 1033 -45.76 78.01 35.47
C ASN A 1033 -45.81 76.47 35.28
N GLY A 1034 -45.11 75.93 34.27
CA GLY A 1034 -45.08 74.49 33.97
C GLY A 1034 -46.29 73.97 33.18
N LEU A 1035 -47.13 74.86 32.65
CA LEU A 1035 -48.27 74.61 31.75
C LEU A 1035 -48.11 75.54 30.52
N SER A 1036 -49.06 75.51 29.59
CA SER A 1036 -49.12 76.41 28.43
C SER A 1036 -50.56 76.84 28.16
N ASP A 1037 -50.75 77.88 27.36
CA ASP A 1037 -52.01 78.36 26.80
C ASP A 1037 -52.10 78.02 25.27
N PRO A 1038 -52.13 76.72 24.88
CA PRO A 1038 -51.96 76.31 23.50
C PRO A 1038 -53.15 76.62 22.58
N PHE A 1039 -52.84 76.91 21.32
CA PHE A 1039 -53.76 76.96 20.18
C PHE A 1039 -53.09 76.37 18.91
N VAL A 1040 -53.90 75.95 17.93
CA VAL A 1040 -53.41 75.35 16.68
C VAL A 1040 -53.71 76.27 15.50
N GLU A 1041 -52.67 76.73 14.78
CA GLU A 1041 -52.82 77.31 13.45
C GLU A 1041 -52.79 76.23 12.37
N ILE A 1042 -53.71 76.30 11.42
CA ILE A 1042 -53.82 75.39 10.28
C ILE A 1042 -53.55 76.16 9.00
N GLN A 1043 -52.63 75.65 8.18
CA GLN A 1043 -52.28 76.22 6.88
C GLN A 1043 -52.19 75.15 5.79
N LEU A 1044 -52.61 75.48 4.57
CA LEU A 1044 -52.40 74.65 3.38
C LEU A 1044 -51.05 75.01 2.71
N CYS A 1045 -50.27 73.99 2.35
CA CYS A 1045 -48.92 74.12 1.80
C CYS A 1045 -48.76 73.25 0.52
N PRO A 1046 -47.98 73.66 -0.49
CA PRO A 1046 -47.09 74.83 -0.53
C PRO A 1046 -47.81 76.16 -0.71
N TYR A 1047 -47.30 77.24 -0.09
CA TYR A 1047 -47.95 78.56 -0.10
C TYR A 1047 -48.19 79.14 -1.51
N TYR A 1048 -47.28 78.92 -2.47
CA TYR A 1048 -47.47 79.44 -3.84
C TYR A 1048 -48.66 78.81 -4.57
N MET A 1049 -49.11 77.62 -4.13
CA MET A 1049 -50.27 76.91 -4.67
C MET A 1049 -51.55 77.32 -3.94
N PHE A 1050 -51.46 77.61 -2.64
CA PHE A 1050 -52.58 77.91 -1.75
C PHE A 1050 -52.60 79.38 -1.29
N SER A 1051 -52.04 80.30 -2.06
CA SER A 1051 -51.84 81.70 -1.64
C SER A 1051 -53.14 82.47 -1.37
N ASN A 1052 -54.27 81.97 -1.88
CA ASN A 1052 -55.60 82.53 -1.69
C ASN A 1052 -56.24 82.13 -0.34
N PHE A 1053 -55.64 81.20 0.40
CA PHE A 1053 -56.16 80.71 1.67
C PHE A 1053 -55.36 81.31 2.83
N SER A 1054 -56.04 82.04 3.71
CA SER A 1054 -55.45 82.52 4.96
C SER A 1054 -55.30 81.37 5.96
N LYS A 1055 -54.32 81.49 6.87
CA LYS A 1055 -54.24 80.62 8.05
C LYS A 1055 -55.51 80.74 8.89
N GLN A 1056 -55.93 79.66 9.53
CA GLN A 1056 -57.04 79.64 10.49
C GLN A 1056 -56.56 79.06 11.81
N SER A 1057 -57.05 79.57 12.93
CA SER A 1057 -56.57 79.20 14.27
C SER A 1057 -57.73 78.76 15.16
N THR A 1058 -57.47 77.78 16.05
CA THR A 1058 -58.43 77.37 17.08
C THR A 1058 -58.54 78.40 18.20
N THR A 1059 -59.51 78.22 19.09
CA THR A 1059 -59.53 78.95 20.37
C THR A 1059 -58.35 78.57 21.26
N ILE A 1060 -57.98 79.49 22.14
CA ILE A 1060 -56.87 79.34 23.09
C ILE A 1060 -57.40 78.65 24.35
N ILE A 1061 -56.78 77.53 24.72
CA ILE A 1061 -57.13 76.80 25.94
C ILE A 1061 -56.08 77.06 27.00
N LYS A 1062 -56.49 77.70 28.10
CA LYS A 1062 -55.54 78.19 29.11
C LYS A 1062 -55.04 77.10 30.06
N LYS A 1063 -53.77 77.20 30.45
CA LYS A 1063 -53.11 76.45 31.53
C LYS A 1063 -53.27 74.94 31.41
N THR A 1064 -52.90 74.38 30.25
CA THR A 1064 -52.95 72.94 30.00
C THR A 1064 -51.90 72.49 28.99
N LEU A 1065 -51.33 71.31 29.21
CA LEU A 1065 -50.50 70.60 28.21
C LEU A 1065 -51.29 69.55 27.42
N ASN A 1066 -52.59 69.44 27.72
CA ASN A 1066 -53.50 68.50 27.08
C ASN A 1066 -54.80 69.23 26.68
N PRO A 1067 -54.73 70.25 25.80
CA PRO A 1067 -55.90 71.02 25.41
C PRO A 1067 -56.88 70.14 24.62
N VAL A 1068 -58.16 70.34 24.87
CA VAL A 1068 -59.25 69.75 24.09
C VAL A 1068 -59.98 70.91 23.40
N PHE A 1069 -59.92 70.95 22.07
CA PHE A 1069 -60.48 72.01 21.25
C PHE A 1069 -61.87 71.61 20.73
N ASN A 1070 -61.99 70.44 20.10
CA ASN A 1070 -63.20 69.98 19.39
C ASN A 1070 -63.74 71.04 18.40
N GLU A 1071 -62.84 71.68 17.66
CA GLU A 1071 -63.17 72.76 16.74
C GLU A 1071 -63.07 72.30 15.29
N LYS A 1072 -64.08 72.63 14.48
CA LYS A 1072 -64.14 72.33 13.05
C LYS A 1072 -63.76 73.58 12.25
N ILE A 1073 -62.79 73.40 11.36
CA ILE A 1073 -62.24 74.43 10.47
C ILE A 1073 -62.43 73.98 9.02
N GLU A 1074 -62.92 74.87 8.17
CA GLU A 1074 -63.27 74.56 6.78
C GLU A 1074 -62.50 75.42 5.78
N PHE A 1075 -62.00 74.79 4.72
CA PHE A 1075 -61.36 75.45 3.57
C PHE A 1075 -62.09 75.07 2.29
N ARG A 1076 -62.48 76.06 1.47
CA ARG A 1076 -63.11 75.83 0.15
C ARG A 1076 -62.05 75.62 -0.93
N ILE A 1077 -61.71 74.36 -1.21
CA ILE A 1077 -60.58 73.96 -2.06
C ILE A 1077 -61.10 72.97 -3.10
N SER A 1078 -60.65 73.09 -4.35
CA SER A 1078 -61.06 72.16 -5.41
C SER A 1078 -60.37 70.80 -5.28
N LYS A 1079 -61.02 69.73 -5.75
CA LYS A 1079 -60.42 68.38 -5.73
C LYS A 1079 -59.11 68.30 -6.50
N LYS A 1080 -58.95 69.10 -7.56
CA LYS A 1080 -57.71 69.19 -8.34
C LYS A 1080 -56.54 69.71 -7.50
N GLU A 1081 -56.78 70.73 -6.68
CA GLU A 1081 -55.79 71.27 -5.75
C GLU A 1081 -55.47 70.29 -4.62
N CYS A 1082 -56.46 69.53 -4.12
CA CYS A 1082 -56.23 68.45 -3.15
C CYS A 1082 -55.29 67.36 -3.66
N THR A 1083 -55.39 67.02 -4.95
CA THR A 1083 -54.58 65.96 -5.59
C THR A 1083 -53.23 66.45 -6.12
N ALA A 1084 -52.91 67.73 -5.95
CA ALA A 1084 -51.66 68.29 -6.43
C ALA A 1084 -50.46 67.70 -5.67
N GLN A 1085 -49.40 67.36 -6.40
CA GLN A 1085 -48.22 66.73 -5.81
C GLN A 1085 -47.55 67.66 -4.79
N GLY A 1086 -47.39 67.17 -3.55
CA GLY A 1086 -46.81 67.92 -2.44
C GLY A 1086 -47.80 68.79 -1.66
N ALA A 1087 -49.11 68.66 -1.92
CA ALA A 1087 -50.17 69.36 -1.19
C ALA A 1087 -50.37 68.75 0.22
N VAL A 1088 -50.12 69.56 1.25
CA VAL A 1088 -50.15 69.14 2.65
C VAL A 1088 -50.90 70.14 3.53
N ILE A 1089 -51.50 69.64 4.60
CA ILE A 1089 -51.98 70.42 5.74
C ILE A 1089 -50.82 70.52 6.72
N GLN A 1090 -50.49 71.74 7.14
CA GLN A 1090 -49.55 72.00 8.21
C GLN A 1090 -50.32 72.46 9.45
N PHE A 1091 -50.14 71.76 10.55
CA PHE A 1091 -50.59 72.13 11.88
C PHE A 1091 -49.43 72.76 12.63
N ILE A 1092 -49.60 73.96 13.16
CA ILE A 1092 -48.59 74.72 13.91
C ILE A 1092 -49.18 74.96 15.30
N ILE A 1093 -48.59 74.36 16.32
CA ILE A 1093 -49.03 74.48 17.71
C ILE A 1093 -48.20 75.60 18.34
N MET A 1094 -48.89 76.57 18.91
CA MET A 1094 -48.31 77.76 19.52
C MET A 1094 -48.86 77.95 20.94
N ASP A 1095 -48.03 78.45 21.84
CA ASP A 1095 -48.42 78.93 23.16
C ASP A 1095 -48.81 80.41 23.07
N HIS A 1096 -49.97 80.81 23.62
CA HIS A 1096 -50.40 82.20 23.56
C HIS A 1096 -49.93 83.02 24.76
N ASP A 1097 -49.08 84.02 24.49
CA ASP A 1097 -48.57 84.96 25.49
C ASP A 1097 -49.29 86.30 25.50
N LEU A 1098 -49.70 86.77 26.68
CA LEU A 1098 -50.40 88.06 26.85
C LEU A 1098 -49.50 89.30 26.66
N MET A 1099 -48.19 89.17 26.88
CA MET A 1099 -47.24 90.30 26.96
C MET A 1099 -46.01 90.13 26.04
N TRP A 1100 -45.83 88.96 25.42
CA TRP A 1100 -44.68 88.60 24.58
C TRP A 1100 -45.16 87.96 23.27
N SER A 1101 -44.23 87.61 22.37
CA SER A 1101 -44.55 86.84 21.17
C SER A 1101 -44.86 85.39 21.54
N ASN A 1102 -45.93 84.84 20.98
CA ASN A 1102 -46.31 83.42 21.14
C ASN A 1102 -45.14 82.46 20.87
N ASP A 1103 -44.97 81.48 21.76
CA ASP A 1103 -43.91 80.48 21.67
C ASP A 1103 -44.32 79.30 20.79
N PHE A 1104 -43.38 78.76 20.00
CA PHE A 1104 -43.62 77.61 19.14
C PHE A 1104 -43.50 76.30 19.93
N GLU A 1105 -44.54 75.49 19.93
CA GLU A 1105 -44.56 74.19 20.64
C GLU A 1105 -44.31 72.99 19.72
N GLY A 1106 -44.70 73.07 18.44
CA GLY A 1106 -44.46 72.01 17.47
C GLY A 1106 -45.20 72.16 16.15
N GLU A 1107 -44.76 71.42 15.12
CA GLU A 1107 -45.45 71.33 13.83
C GLU A 1107 -45.75 69.88 13.44
N ALA A 1108 -46.84 69.68 12.71
CA ALA A 1108 -47.22 68.38 12.15
C ALA A 1108 -47.73 68.53 10.71
N PHE A 1109 -47.49 67.52 9.88
CA PHE A 1109 -47.88 67.52 8.47
C PHE A 1109 -48.82 66.37 8.14
N MET A 1110 -49.81 66.63 7.29
CA MET A 1110 -50.75 65.61 6.79
C MET A 1110 -50.95 65.77 5.29
N GLU A 1111 -50.91 64.67 4.54
CA GLU A 1111 -51.11 64.71 3.08
C GLU A 1111 -52.59 64.87 2.71
N ILE A 1112 -52.94 65.89 1.91
CA ILE A 1112 -54.33 66.17 1.51
C ILE A 1112 -54.85 65.11 0.54
N ALA A 1113 -54.00 64.65 -0.38
CA ALA A 1113 -54.37 63.63 -1.36
C ALA A 1113 -54.81 62.31 -0.71
N ASN A 1114 -54.42 62.06 0.54
CA ASN A 1114 -54.72 60.81 1.26
C ASN A 1114 -56.03 60.84 2.04
N LEU A 1115 -56.71 61.98 2.07
CA LEU A 1115 -57.88 62.16 2.90
C LEU A 1115 -59.11 61.41 2.36
N PRO A 1116 -59.95 60.86 3.26
CA PRO A 1116 -61.27 60.36 2.88
C PRO A 1116 -62.09 61.48 2.22
N GLY A 1117 -62.83 61.16 1.16
CA GLY A 1117 -63.50 62.13 0.30
C GLY A 1117 -62.65 62.61 -0.90
N VAL A 1118 -61.33 62.70 -0.76
CA VAL A 1118 -60.42 62.95 -1.91
C VAL A 1118 -60.11 61.64 -2.63
N LYS A 1119 -59.64 60.64 -1.87
CA LYS A 1119 -59.21 59.31 -2.36
C LYS A 1119 -60.36 58.33 -2.61
N SER A 1120 -61.36 58.36 -1.74
CA SER A 1120 -62.53 57.47 -1.79
C SER A 1120 -63.74 58.18 -1.20
N GLU A 1121 -64.90 58.09 -1.86
CA GLU A 1121 -66.15 58.64 -1.32
C GLU A 1121 -66.51 57.91 -0.01
N LEU A 1122 -66.88 58.66 1.04
CA LEU A 1122 -67.52 58.06 2.21
C LEU A 1122 -68.94 57.66 1.79
N GLY A 1123 -69.33 56.40 2.02
CA GLY A 1123 -70.74 55.99 1.93
C GLY A 1123 -71.59 56.64 3.04
N ASP A 1124 -72.73 56.05 3.42
CA ASP A 1124 -73.70 56.57 4.43
C ASP A 1124 -73.16 56.78 5.87
N ARG A 1125 -71.84 56.75 6.10
CA ARG A 1125 -71.21 57.06 7.39
C ARG A 1125 -70.98 58.57 7.51
N GLY A 1126 -71.32 59.15 8.65
CA GLY A 1126 -71.17 60.60 8.88
C GLY A 1126 -69.71 61.00 9.11
N PHE A 1127 -69.40 62.30 8.99
CA PHE A 1127 -68.09 62.88 9.36
C PHE A 1127 -67.65 62.47 10.79
N GLU A 1128 -68.61 62.28 11.69
CA GLU A 1128 -68.38 61.90 13.09
C GLU A 1128 -67.98 60.43 13.29
N ASP A 1129 -68.18 59.57 12.28
CA ASP A 1129 -67.76 58.17 12.29
C ASP A 1129 -66.29 57.98 11.83
N LEU A 1130 -65.62 59.05 11.41
CA LEU A 1130 -64.21 59.00 11.02
C LEU A 1130 -63.31 58.75 12.23
N LYS A 1131 -62.35 57.84 12.06
CA LYS A 1131 -61.36 57.54 13.09
C LYS A 1131 -60.43 58.74 13.30
N GLU A 1132 -60.12 59.04 14.56
CA GLU A 1132 -59.13 60.03 14.96
C GLU A 1132 -57.75 59.67 14.43
N ILE A 1133 -57.07 60.65 13.85
CA ILE A 1133 -55.69 60.55 13.39
C ILE A 1133 -54.81 61.18 14.47
N GLU A 1134 -53.88 60.38 14.97
CA GLU A 1134 -52.84 60.80 15.92
C GLU A 1134 -51.58 61.14 15.15
N ILE A 1135 -51.07 62.36 15.29
CA ILE A 1135 -49.83 62.82 14.63
C ILE A 1135 -48.84 63.33 15.67
N PRO A 1136 -47.64 62.73 15.79
CA PRO A 1136 -46.56 63.26 16.63
C PRO A 1136 -46.07 64.63 16.16
N LEU A 1137 -45.79 65.53 17.09
CA LEU A 1137 -45.25 66.85 16.78
C LEU A 1137 -43.74 66.79 16.49
N THR A 1138 -43.31 67.59 15.52
CA THR A 1138 -41.90 67.70 15.07
C THR A 1138 -41.40 69.13 15.23
N HIS A 1139 -40.07 69.31 15.28
CA HIS A 1139 -39.45 70.64 15.37
C HIS A 1139 -38.71 71.00 14.07
N PRO A 1140 -38.86 72.25 13.56
CA PRO A 1140 -38.25 72.67 12.31
C PRO A 1140 -36.74 72.49 12.17
N LYS A 1141 -35.97 72.75 13.25
CA LYS A 1141 -34.49 72.74 13.31
C LYS A 1141 -33.81 71.35 13.21
N VAL A 1142 -34.53 70.23 13.27
CA VAL A 1142 -33.91 68.89 13.48
C VAL A 1142 -33.06 68.41 12.29
N MET A 1143 -33.25 68.95 11.08
CA MET A 1143 -32.49 68.55 9.89
C MET A 1143 -32.19 69.74 8.96
N ARG A 1144 -30.90 69.96 8.63
CA ARG A 1144 -30.51 70.87 7.53
C ARG A 1144 -30.99 70.27 6.21
N SER A 1145 -32.06 70.80 5.64
CA SER A 1145 -32.53 70.40 4.32
C SER A 1145 -31.63 70.99 3.23
N ARG A 1146 -30.96 70.13 2.46
CA ARG A 1146 -30.15 70.56 1.30
C ARG A 1146 -30.98 71.30 0.25
N ILE A 1147 -32.28 71.02 0.18
CA ILE A 1147 -33.20 71.75 -0.71
C ILE A 1147 -33.30 73.22 -0.28
N ILE A 1148 -33.36 73.50 1.02
CA ILE A 1148 -33.39 74.87 1.55
C ILE A 1148 -32.08 75.61 1.23
N GLU A 1149 -30.93 74.96 1.42
CA GLU A 1149 -29.62 75.54 1.08
C GLU A 1149 -29.51 75.89 -0.42
N ILE A 1150 -30.11 75.08 -1.30
CA ILE A 1150 -30.11 75.35 -2.75
C ILE A 1150 -31.10 76.47 -3.10
N LEU A 1151 -32.26 76.52 -2.44
CA LEU A 1151 -33.24 77.58 -2.63
C LEU A 1151 -32.72 78.94 -2.11
N GLU A 1152 -31.89 78.95 -1.07
CA GLU A 1152 -31.19 80.15 -0.55
C GLU A 1152 -30.27 80.81 -1.59
N LEU A 1153 -29.66 79.99 -2.45
CA LEU A 1153 -28.78 80.46 -3.52
C LEU A 1153 -29.54 81.08 -4.70
N ARG A 1154 -30.88 80.93 -4.76
CA ARG A 1154 -31.73 81.47 -5.83
C ARG A 1154 -32.24 82.86 -5.50
N THR A 1155 -31.31 83.79 -5.28
CA THR A 1155 -31.61 85.19 -4.89
C THR A 1155 -32.37 85.98 -5.96
N SER A 1156 -32.42 85.50 -7.21
CA SER A 1156 -33.21 86.09 -8.29
C SER A 1156 -34.64 85.54 -8.39
N ASP A 1157 -34.98 84.46 -7.67
CA ASP A 1157 -36.30 83.84 -7.69
C ASP A 1157 -37.12 84.24 -6.45
N LYS A 1158 -38.17 85.03 -6.67
CA LYS A 1158 -39.04 85.52 -5.59
C LYS A 1158 -39.74 84.40 -4.83
N ILE A 1159 -40.13 83.30 -5.49
CA ILE A 1159 -40.81 82.17 -4.85
C ILE A 1159 -39.83 81.44 -3.93
N ALA A 1160 -38.58 81.27 -4.36
CA ALA A 1160 -37.52 80.67 -3.53
C ALA A 1160 -37.23 81.52 -2.30
N MET A 1161 -37.03 82.84 -2.49
CA MET A 1161 -36.76 83.77 -1.39
C MET A 1161 -37.90 83.83 -0.37
N ASP A 1162 -39.15 83.93 -0.84
CA ASP A 1162 -40.31 84.00 0.05
C ASP A 1162 -40.49 82.69 0.85
N PHE A 1163 -40.25 81.53 0.22
CA PHE A 1163 -40.30 80.23 0.89
C PHE A 1163 -39.20 80.06 1.95
N VAL A 1164 -37.95 80.38 1.58
CA VAL A 1164 -36.80 80.33 2.48
C VAL A 1164 -37.00 81.26 3.68
N ARG A 1165 -37.42 82.52 3.44
CA ARG A 1165 -37.67 83.48 4.52
C ARG A 1165 -38.68 82.93 5.53
N LYS A 1166 -39.86 82.50 5.06
CA LYS A 1166 -40.91 81.94 5.91
C LYS A 1166 -40.44 80.71 6.68
N ARG A 1167 -39.60 79.86 6.06
CA ARG A 1167 -39.08 78.67 6.74
C ARG A 1167 -38.02 79.02 7.79
N ARG A 1168 -37.11 79.96 7.50
CA ARG A 1168 -36.10 80.43 8.46
C ARG A 1168 -36.73 81.17 9.64
N GLU A 1169 -37.80 81.92 9.42
CA GLU A 1169 -38.62 82.50 10.50
C GLU A 1169 -39.17 81.39 11.42
N ALA A 1170 -39.79 80.35 10.85
CA ALA A 1170 -40.30 79.20 11.62
C ALA A 1170 -39.20 78.38 12.29
N GLU A 1171 -37.98 78.34 11.73
CA GLU A 1171 -36.83 77.66 12.34
C GLU A 1171 -36.16 78.47 13.43
N ASN A 1172 -36.31 79.80 13.47
CA ASN A 1172 -35.68 80.66 14.47
C ASN A 1172 -36.56 80.89 15.71
N LEU A 1173 -37.89 80.70 15.56
CA LEU A 1173 -38.80 80.39 16.65
C LEU A 1173 -38.41 79.04 17.29
#